data_AF-A0A8J6P5Q2-F1
#
_entry.id   AF-A0A8J6P5Q2-F1
#
_cell.length_a   1.000
_cell.length_b   1.000
_cell.length_c   1.000
_cell.angle_alpha   90.00
_cell.angle_beta   90.00
_cell.angle_gamma   90.00
#
_symmetry.space_group_name_H-M   'P 1'
#
loop_
_entity.id
_entity.type
_entity.pdbx_description
1 polymer ?
#
loop_
_entity_poly.entity_id
_entity_poly.type
_entity_poly.pdbx_seq_one_letter_code
_entity_poly.pdbx_strand_id
1 'polypeptide(L)'
;MTRIGIHLLIFAFSFTTLSYAQNKQPEIPKKIQKSIPDLATYLTKGETDPFDKVERIYEWITGNINYDYDKLTSHKTFVGTNPEKILKSKKGICTDYAELMYAMLGAIGIKSETIPGYTHNAHWQPGDTLFQEGHAWIAIEIEEEWYLADPTWDAGYVGRIPIKPYKPKTYKEKAFKDEKTAEKVTKKREAKEAKRKEAYDKKPPYTEKHGFVRDPKKEFFLIHPDTFLLSHLPTNPIWQLRNNPISIEEFSNEDSVIVAIIESKGADSLDNKLALIEYQELDYLQKLLVLGEEGHKFNPKNPSVKALYYFNFLELITRKDLQKLARGSRYEIDPSKYKALSSLNDTLMKYISLDKKFQKVLYKKNKEFDSADFKTSKERDKVNEKAMSQLERKSEKFGSVLNTNSGKLDDQQGKLESMYAKVRADYPGVMNYKKPDNLDLHVIQKWIDSIRVQQVMIDQGKEQLTTLRSNSSLNRYVNSLQYLDYLYKANQNFIPNNNYSTSFVIAKVDSLITVESNLATIILTDSMELELFDKALFDAVKKIELHTRSAKTELKAMETANQLKYPAQYEEYLAALLEEQIRAVNQLILNSRNFNAQIAKAHSQTHGYLKEIIKKKDKQVQLKQAKYDFNSELTETQKDRSEDLIDIMTTKSKEWKNKYKVKG
;
A
#
# COMPACT_ATOMS: atom_id res chain seq x y z
N MET A 1 -24.70 -49.24 12.01
CA MET A 1 -23.82 -49.24 13.20
C MET A 1 -22.47 -48.68 12.80
N THR A 2 -22.37 -47.36 12.89
CA THR A 2 -21.17 -46.54 12.73
C THR A 2 -20.47 -46.48 14.10
N ARG A 3 -19.19 -46.88 14.17
CA ARG A 3 -18.33 -46.59 15.32
C ARG A 3 -17.23 -45.65 14.88
N ILE A 4 -17.45 -44.40 15.24
CA ILE A 4 -16.57 -43.24 15.16
C ILE A 4 -15.46 -43.46 16.20
N GLY A 5 -14.22 -43.61 15.73
CA GLY A 5 -13.01 -43.66 16.55
C GLY A 5 -12.37 -42.27 16.60
N ILE A 6 -12.45 -41.64 17.77
CA ILE A 6 -11.83 -40.37 18.12
C ILE A 6 -10.32 -40.60 18.32
N HIS A 7 -9.49 -39.93 17.54
CA HIS A 7 -8.10 -39.65 17.92
C HIS A 7 -7.87 -38.14 17.87
N LEU A 8 -7.73 -37.56 19.07
CA LEU A 8 -7.29 -36.20 19.32
C LEU A 8 -5.91 -35.98 18.67
N LEU A 9 -5.85 -35.10 17.67
CA LEU A 9 -4.61 -34.47 17.23
C LEU A 9 -4.38 -33.21 18.08
N ILE A 10 -3.55 -33.36 19.11
CA ILE A 10 -2.97 -32.25 19.86
C ILE A 10 -1.93 -31.58 18.96
N PHE A 11 -2.30 -30.47 18.34
CA PHE A 11 -1.36 -29.57 17.65
C PHE A 11 -0.60 -28.77 18.71
N ALA A 12 0.52 -29.32 19.20
CA ALA A 12 1.48 -28.57 19.98
C ALA A 12 2.28 -27.67 19.03
N PHE A 13 1.93 -26.39 18.94
CA PHE A 13 2.78 -25.37 18.35
C PHE A 13 4.02 -25.17 19.24
N SER A 14 5.08 -25.95 18.99
CA SER A 14 6.41 -25.61 19.46
C SER A 14 6.93 -24.45 18.61
N PHE A 15 6.72 -23.22 19.09
CA PHE A 15 7.48 -22.05 18.65
C PHE A 15 8.95 -22.25 19.04
N THR A 16 9.72 -22.95 18.21
CA THR A 16 11.17 -22.76 18.21
C THR A 16 11.43 -21.43 17.54
N THR A 17 11.74 -20.41 18.34
CA THR A 17 12.35 -19.19 17.86
C THR A 17 13.69 -19.55 17.21
N LEU A 18 13.69 -19.83 15.90
CA LEU A 18 14.90 -19.80 15.12
C LEU A 18 15.38 -18.36 15.18
N SER A 19 16.35 -18.13 16.07
CA SER A 19 17.08 -16.88 16.13
C SER A 19 17.72 -16.73 14.77
N TYR A 20 17.24 -15.79 13.96
CA TYR A 20 17.87 -15.41 12.70
C TYR A 20 19.19 -14.72 13.07
N ALA A 21 20.18 -15.50 13.45
CA ALA A 21 21.56 -15.06 13.43
C ALA A 21 21.81 -14.64 11.98
N GLN A 22 22.02 -13.35 11.75
CA GLN A 22 22.59 -12.86 10.50
C GLN A 22 23.96 -13.53 10.35
N ASN A 23 23.99 -14.73 9.75
CA ASN A 23 25.20 -15.31 9.20
C ASN A 23 25.64 -14.32 8.13
N LYS A 24 26.51 -13.38 8.51
CA LYS A 24 27.27 -12.58 7.57
C LYS A 24 28.03 -13.59 6.73
N GLN A 25 27.59 -13.77 5.49
CA GLN A 25 28.38 -14.42 4.47
C GLN A 25 29.81 -13.82 4.52
N PRO A 26 30.87 -14.64 4.49
CA PRO A 26 32.23 -14.15 4.57
C PRO A 26 32.46 -13.08 3.51
N GLU A 27 33.03 -11.94 3.92
CA GLU A 27 33.22 -10.79 3.04
C GLU A 27 34.15 -11.17 1.88
N ILE A 28 33.66 -11.05 0.64
CA ILE A 28 34.43 -11.41 -0.56
C ILE A 28 35.73 -10.58 -0.58
N PRO A 29 36.91 -11.17 -0.80
CA PRO A 29 38.16 -10.42 -0.86
C PRO A 29 38.13 -9.25 -1.86
N LYS A 30 38.57 -8.06 -1.44
CA LYS A 30 38.52 -6.82 -2.26
C LYS A 30 39.17 -6.94 -3.64
N LYS A 31 40.18 -7.79 -3.79
CA LYS A 31 40.85 -8.03 -5.09
C LYS A 31 39.92 -8.78 -6.05
N ILE A 32 39.20 -9.79 -5.55
CA ILE A 32 38.25 -10.62 -6.30
C ILE A 32 37.06 -9.76 -6.76
N GLN A 33 36.55 -8.88 -5.90
CA GLN A 33 35.41 -8.01 -6.21
C GLN A 33 35.61 -7.04 -7.40
N LYS A 34 36.83 -6.93 -7.96
CA LYS A 34 37.20 -5.97 -9.02
C LYS A 34 37.43 -6.61 -10.40
N SER A 35 37.33 -7.93 -10.49
CA SER A 35 37.58 -8.70 -11.70
C SER A 35 36.35 -9.57 -11.97
N ILE A 36 35.74 -9.40 -13.16
CA ILE A 36 34.54 -10.15 -13.53
C ILE A 36 34.78 -11.67 -13.48
N PRO A 37 35.85 -12.22 -14.10
CA PRO A 37 36.09 -13.66 -14.06
C PRO A 37 36.38 -14.20 -12.67
N ASP A 38 37.19 -13.50 -11.87
CA ASP A 38 37.54 -13.95 -10.52
C ASP A 38 36.30 -13.94 -9.61
N LEU A 39 35.47 -12.90 -9.72
CA LEU A 39 34.25 -12.81 -8.93
C LEU A 39 33.24 -13.88 -9.33
N ALA A 40 32.98 -14.07 -10.63
CA ALA A 40 32.05 -15.09 -11.10
C ALA A 40 32.49 -16.50 -10.66
N THR A 41 33.78 -16.81 -10.79
CA THR A 41 34.36 -18.09 -10.32
C THR A 41 34.27 -18.24 -8.81
N TYR A 42 34.49 -17.16 -8.05
CA TYR A 42 34.39 -17.19 -6.59
C TYR A 42 32.95 -17.43 -6.12
N LEU A 43 31.97 -16.74 -6.72
CA LEU A 43 30.55 -16.84 -6.35
C LEU A 43 29.96 -18.21 -6.64
N THR A 44 30.48 -18.89 -7.67
CA THR A 44 30.00 -20.19 -8.14
C THR A 44 30.85 -21.36 -7.64
N LYS A 45 31.82 -21.09 -6.75
CA LYS A 45 32.73 -22.12 -6.24
C LYS A 45 31.96 -23.19 -5.45
N GLY A 46 32.07 -24.44 -5.90
CA GLY A 46 31.44 -25.58 -5.25
C GLY A 46 30.07 -25.93 -5.83
N GLU A 47 29.49 -25.06 -6.66
CA GLU A 47 28.24 -25.34 -7.36
C GLU A 47 28.51 -26.18 -8.61
N THR A 48 27.79 -27.29 -8.76
CA THR A 48 27.88 -28.16 -9.94
C THR A 48 26.74 -27.91 -10.92
N ASP A 49 25.54 -27.63 -10.40
CA ASP A 49 24.34 -27.34 -11.16
C ASP A 49 24.46 -25.97 -11.86
N PRO A 50 24.29 -25.88 -13.19
CA PRO A 50 24.21 -24.61 -13.90
C PRO A 50 23.14 -23.65 -13.36
N PHE A 51 21.98 -24.14 -12.90
CA PHE A 51 20.93 -23.31 -12.31
C PHE A 51 21.43 -22.60 -11.05
N ASP A 52 22.09 -23.32 -10.15
CA ASP A 52 22.68 -22.76 -8.93
C ASP A 52 23.75 -21.71 -9.27
N LYS A 53 24.59 -21.96 -10.29
CA LYS A 53 25.60 -20.99 -10.73
C LYS A 53 24.99 -19.69 -11.21
N VAL A 54 23.94 -19.77 -12.03
CA VAL A 54 23.19 -18.62 -12.53
C VAL A 54 22.54 -17.86 -11.37
N GLU A 55 21.91 -18.58 -10.45
CA GLU A 55 21.27 -18.01 -9.27
C GLU A 55 22.27 -17.23 -8.39
N ARG A 56 23.46 -17.79 -8.11
CA ARG A 56 24.51 -17.12 -7.32
C ARG A 56 24.95 -15.79 -7.94
N ILE A 57 25.12 -15.75 -9.26
CA ILE A 57 25.46 -14.51 -9.97
C ILE A 57 24.30 -13.52 -9.91
N TYR A 58 23.07 -14.00 -10.14
CA TYR A 58 21.86 -13.19 -10.12
C TYR A 58 21.65 -12.52 -8.75
N GLU A 59 21.64 -13.29 -7.67
CA GLU A 59 21.52 -12.81 -6.29
C GLU A 59 22.61 -11.80 -5.93
N TRP A 60 23.84 -12.05 -6.40
CA TRP A 60 24.93 -11.12 -6.16
C TRP A 60 24.68 -9.78 -6.89
N ILE A 61 24.23 -9.81 -8.15
CA ILE A 61 23.96 -8.59 -8.91
C ILE A 61 22.80 -7.80 -8.27
N THR A 62 21.64 -8.43 -8.06
CA THR A 62 20.45 -7.78 -7.46
C THR A 62 20.72 -7.28 -6.04
N GLY A 63 21.58 -7.98 -5.29
CA GLY A 63 22.00 -7.64 -3.94
C GLY A 63 23.12 -6.59 -3.83
N ASN A 64 23.92 -6.35 -4.89
CA ASN A 64 25.11 -5.48 -4.80
C ASN A 64 25.16 -4.31 -5.79
N ILE A 65 24.43 -4.33 -6.90
CA ILE A 65 24.39 -3.20 -7.86
C ILE A 65 23.23 -2.28 -7.50
N ASN A 66 23.44 -0.96 -7.49
CA ASN A 66 22.37 0.01 -7.26
C ASN A 66 21.88 0.57 -8.59
N TYR A 67 20.58 0.80 -8.73
CA TYR A 67 20.08 1.53 -9.88
C TYR A 67 20.62 2.97 -9.88
N ASP A 68 21.18 3.41 -11.00
CA ASP A 68 21.80 4.73 -11.12
C ASP A 68 20.74 5.81 -11.32
N TYR A 69 20.13 6.21 -10.20
CA TYR A 69 19.13 7.28 -10.16
C TYR A 69 19.66 8.61 -10.71
N ASP A 70 20.92 8.95 -10.42
CA ASP A 70 21.52 10.20 -10.89
C ASP A 70 21.63 10.23 -12.43
N LYS A 71 21.95 9.07 -13.03
CA LYS A 71 21.92 8.87 -14.49
C LYS A 71 20.48 8.92 -15.01
N LEU A 72 19.51 8.29 -14.34
CA LEU A 72 18.09 8.34 -14.72
C LEU A 72 17.49 9.75 -14.69
N THR A 73 17.93 10.63 -13.80
CA THR A 73 17.45 12.03 -13.72
C THR A 73 18.34 12.99 -14.51
N SER A 74 19.30 12.49 -15.28
CA SER A 74 20.14 13.34 -16.14
C SER A 74 19.45 13.62 -17.48
N HIS A 75 19.53 14.87 -17.93
CA HIS A 75 19.11 15.28 -19.29
C HIS A 75 20.06 14.77 -20.39
N LYS A 76 21.19 14.15 -20.03
CA LYS A 76 22.17 13.64 -21.01
C LYS A 76 21.79 12.24 -21.48
N THR A 77 22.04 11.97 -22.76
CA THR A 77 21.90 10.63 -23.32
C THR A 77 22.82 9.62 -22.64
N PHE A 78 22.39 8.37 -22.64
CA PHE A 78 23.19 7.27 -22.10
C PHE A 78 24.27 6.88 -23.10
N VAL A 79 25.50 6.77 -22.60
CA VAL A 79 26.66 6.40 -23.43
C VAL A 79 27.17 5.04 -22.97
N GLY A 80 27.28 4.10 -23.93
CA GLY A 80 28.03 2.85 -23.91
C GLY A 80 28.22 2.10 -22.58
N THR A 81 27.77 0.86 -22.54
CA THR A 81 27.89 -0.01 -21.36
C THR A 81 29.29 -0.62 -21.22
N ASN A 82 29.85 -0.61 -20.00
CA ASN A 82 31.13 -1.26 -19.70
C ASN A 82 31.01 -2.05 -18.38
N PRO A 83 30.90 -3.39 -18.43
CA PRO A 83 30.76 -4.25 -17.26
C PRO A 83 31.81 -4.01 -16.17
N GLU A 84 33.07 -3.80 -16.55
CA GLU A 84 34.17 -3.54 -15.60
C GLU A 84 33.98 -2.22 -14.83
N LYS A 85 33.42 -1.19 -15.48
CA LYS A 85 33.07 0.06 -14.79
C LYS A 85 31.91 -0.13 -13.82
N ILE A 86 30.89 -0.88 -14.22
CA ILE A 86 29.70 -1.17 -13.39
C ILE A 86 30.11 -1.98 -12.17
N LEU A 87 30.95 -2.99 -12.35
CA LEU A 87 31.47 -3.81 -11.25
C LEU A 87 32.21 -2.95 -10.21
N LYS A 88 32.93 -1.92 -10.65
CA LYS A 88 33.68 -1.00 -9.78
C LYS A 88 32.79 0.07 -9.13
N SER A 89 31.85 0.66 -9.88
CA SER A 89 30.96 1.71 -9.38
C SER A 89 29.83 1.15 -8.49
N LYS A 90 29.48 -0.13 -8.67
CA LYS A 90 28.29 -0.78 -8.08
C LYS A 90 27.00 0.00 -8.39
N LYS A 91 26.94 0.64 -9.57
CA LYS A 91 25.84 1.47 -10.04
C LYS A 91 25.63 1.32 -11.56
N GLY A 92 24.38 1.22 -12.00
CA GLY A 92 24.02 1.16 -13.42
C GLY A 92 22.50 1.28 -13.69
N ILE A 93 22.10 1.44 -14.95
CA ILE A 93 20.71 1.34 -15.43
C ILE A 93 20.40 -0.06 -15.99
N CYS A 94 19.19 -0.32 -16.51
CA CYS A 94 18.77 -1.65 -16.97
C CYS A 94 19.78 -2.37 -17.89
N THR A 95 20.26 -1.70 -18.93
CA THR A 95 21.30 -2.25 -19.81
C THR A 95 22.61 -2.55 -19.07
N ASP A 96 22.99 -1.75 -18.08
CA ASP A 96 24.19 -1.98 -17.28
C ASP A 96 24.07 -3.27 -16.42
N TYR A 97 22.88 -3.56 -15.88
CA TYR A 97 22.63 -4.82 -15.16
C TYR A 97 22.74 -6.03 -16.08
N ALA A 98 22.05 -5.99 -17.23
CA ALA A 98 22.05 -7.08 -18.19
C ALA A 98 23.46 -7.37 -18.75
N GLU A 99 24.22 -6.34 -19.12
CA GLU A 99 25.60 -6.50 -19.64
C GLU A 99 26.58 -6.99 -18.58
N LEU A 100 26.43 -6.58 -17.30
CA LEU A 100 27.27 -7.12 -16.23
C LEU A 100 26.98 -8.61 -16.03
N MET A 101 25.70 -9.00 -16.06
CA MET A 101 25.31 -10.39 -15.93
C MET A 101 25.80 -11.23 -17.11
N TYR A 102 25.65 -10.74 -18.34
CA TYR A 102 26.20 -11.35 -19.56
C TYR A 102 27.71 -11.60 -19.43
N ALA A 103 28.47 -10.60 -18.98
CA ALA A 103 29.91 -10.73 -18.81
C ALA A 103 30.31 -11.73 -17.70
N MET A 104 29.56 -11.76 -16.58
CA MET A 104 29.82 -12.70 -15.48
C MET A 104 29.46 -14.14 -15.85
N LEU A 105 28.35 -14.37 -16.54
CA LEU A 105 27.94 -15.69 -17.05
C LEU A 105 28.91 -16.21 -18.10
N GLY A 106 29.30 -15.36 -19.06
CA GLY A 106 30.26 -15.72 -20.09
C GLY A 106 31.63 -16.11 -19.49
N ALA A 107 32.05 -15.48 -18.39
CA ALA A 107 33.30 -15.82 -17.72
C ALA A 107 33.33 -17.22 -17.08
N ILE A 108 32.16 -17.84 -16.85
CA ILE A 108 32.03 -19.22 -16.36
C ILE A 108 31.46 -20.17 -17.42
N GLY A 109 31.43 -19.75 -18.69
CA GLY A 109 31.03 -20.58 -19.82
C GLY A 109 29.52 -20.75 -20.00
N ILE A 110 28.68 -19.95 -19.33
CA ILE A 110 27.23 -19.96 -19.52
C ILE A 110 26.87 -18.99 -20.63
N LYS A 111 26.23 -19.50 -21.68
CA LYS A 111 25.76 -18.68 -22.80
C LYS A 111 24.57 -17.83 -22.37
N SER A 112 24.56 -16.59 -22.83
CA SER A 112 23.49 -15.63 -22.53
C SER A 112 23.43 -14.55 -23.62
N GLU A 113 22.37 -13.76 -23.64
CA GLU A 113 22.21 -12.62 -24.54
C GLU A 113 21.48 -11.46 -23.85
N THR A 114 21.94 -10.23 -24.06
CA THR A 114 21.22 -9.04 -23.58
C THR A 114 20.07 -8.75 -24.53
N ILE A 115 18.85 -8.67 -24.00
CA ILE A 115 17.64 -8.50 -24.78
C ILE A 115 17.07 -7.09 -24.55
N PRO A 116 17.13 -6.20 -25.54
CA PRO A 116 16.42 -4.93 -25.50
C PRO A 116 14.93 -5.12 -25.82
N GLY A 117 14.09 -4.24 -25.28
CA GLY A 117 12.66 -4.29 -25.60
C GLY A 117 11.80 -3.22 -24.95
N TYR A 118 10.52 -3.53 -24.98
CA TYR A 118 9.42 -2.72 -24.49
C TYR A 118 8.90 -3.28 -23.17
N THR A 119 8.36 -2.39 -22.34
CA THR A 119 7.64 -2.77 -21.13
C THR A 119 6.34 -1.99 -21.03
N HIS A 120 5.37 -2.51 -20.28
CA HIS A 120 4.29 -1.68 -19.75
C HIS A 120 4.85 -0.71 -18.73
N ASN A 121 5.36 0.40 -19.24
CA ASN A 121 5.99 1.41 -18.41
C ASN A 121 4.94 2.25 -17.65
N ALA A 122 5.46 3.17 -16.87
CA ALA A 122 4.74 4.24 -16.19
C ALA A 122 3.57 4.89 -16.96
N HIS A 123 3.71 5.14 -18.26
CA HIS A 123 2.74 5.90 -19.07
C HIS A 123 1.88 5.00 -19.97
N TRP A 124 1.94 3.69 -19.75
CA TRP A 124 1.17 2.73 -20.54
C TRP A 124 -0.29 2.67 -20.06
N GLN A 125 -1.20 2.48 -21.02
CA GLN A 125 -2.61 2.20 -20.81
C GLN A 125 -3.06 1.09 -21.76
N PRO A 126 -4.07 0.29 -21.40
CA PRO A 126 -4.65 -0.69 -22.31
C PRO A 126 -5.05 -0.07 -23.66
N GLY A 127 -4.65 -0.71 -24.75
CA GLY A 127 -4.82 -0.26 -26.14
C GLY A 127 -3.71 0.66 -26.66
N ASP A 128 -2.77 1.09 -25.82
CA ASP A 128 -1.66 1.95 -26.23
C ASP A 128 -0.62 1.20 -27.06
N THR A 129 -0.44 1.62 -28.31
CA THR A 129 0.52 1.00 -29.23
C THR A 129 1.78 1.83 -29.44
N LEU A 130 1.90 2.97 -28.75
CA LEU A 130 3.05 3.86 -28.88
C LEU A 130 4.12 3.52 -27.84
N PHE A 131 4.89 2.46 -28.11
CA PHE A 131 5.97 2.01 -27.24
C PHE A 131 7.33 2.58 -27.63
N GLN A 132 8.04 3.10 -26.64
CA GLN A 132 9.47 3.39 -26.73
C GLN A 132 10.27 2.19 -26.25
N GLU A 133 11.31 1.81 -27.00
CA GLU A 133 12.30 0.84 -26.53
C GLU A 133 13.12 1.53 -25.45
N GLY A 134 12.93 1.11 -24.20
CA GLY A 134 13.45 1.81 -23.03
C GLY A 134 13.94 0.89 -21.92
N HIS A 135 13.92 -0.43 -22.14
CA HIS A 135 14.32 -1.40 -21.14
C HIS A 135 15.16 -2.52 -21.76
N ALA A 136 15.96 -3.18 -20.93
CA ALA A 136 16.78 -4.31 -21.33
C ALA A 136 16.90 -5.32 -20.19
N TRP A 137 16.91 -6.60 -20.54
CA TRP A 137 17.01 -7.75 -19.64
C TRP A 137 17.96 -8.80 -20.25
N ILE A 138 18.00 -10.02 -19.71
CA ILE A 138 18.90 -11.08 -20.18
C ILE A 138 18.14 -12.38 -20.51
N ALA A 139 18.57 -13.06 -21.56
CA ALA A 139 18.23 -14.44 -21.86
C ALA A 139 19.43 -15.34 -21.54
N ILE A 140 19.20 -16.52 -20.98
CA ILE A 140 20.23 -17.42 -20.44
C ILE A 140 19.96 -18.83 -20.97
N GLU A 141 20.96 -19.48 -21.55
CA GLU A 141 20.86 -20.86 -22.02
C GLU A 141 21.34 -21.82 -20.93
N ILE A 142 20.46 -22.71 -20.48
CA ILE A 142 20.75 -23.76 -19.51
C ILE A 142 20.25 -25.07 -20.12
N GLU A 143 21.13 -26.07 -20.24
CA GLU A 143 20.77 -27.39 -20.77
C GLU A 143 20.06 -27.34 -22.14
N GLU A 144 20.55 -26.48 -23.05
CA GLU A 144 20.02 -26.24 -24.41
C GLU A 144 18.64 -25.54 -24.48
N GLU A 145 18.12 -25.08 -23.34
CA GLU A 145 16.88 -24.32 -23.24
C GLU A 145 17.13 -22.87 -22.80
N TRP A 146 16.37 -21.93 -23.36
CA TRP A 146 16.51 -20.51 -23.07
C TRP A 146 15.50 -20.05 -22.01
N TYR A 147 16.01 -19.32 -21.02
CA TYR A 147 15.24 -18.74 -19.93
C TYR A 147 15.41 -17.22 -19.92
N LEU A 148 14.37 -16.50 -19.50
CA LEU A 148 14.42 -15.03 -19.40
C LEU A 148 14.64 -14.62 -17.95
N ALA A 149 15.41 -13.55 -17.74
CA ALA A 149 15.54 -12.94 -16.43
C ALA A 149 15.70 -11.41 -16.47
N ASP A 150 15.10 -10.70 -15.51
CA ASP A 150 15.25 -9.24 -15.36
C ASP A 150 15.92 -8.87 -14.02
N PRO A 151 17.26 -8.80 -13.97
CA PRO A 151 17.98 -8.44 -12.75
C PRO A 151 17.76 -6.98 -12.32
N THR A 152 17.17 -6.13 -13.16
CA THR A 152 16.94 -4.72 -12.83
C THR A 152 15.68 -4.57 -11.99
N TRP A 153 14.57 -5.18 -12.43
CA TRP A 153 13.30 -5.14 -11.71
C TRP A 153 13.35 -5.94 -10.41
N ASP A 154 14.12 -7.02 -10.37
CA ASP A 154 14.35 -7.80 -9.15
C ASP A 154 15.40 -7.20 -8.21
N ALA A 155 16.08 -6.09 -8.55
CA ALA A 155 17.01 -5.43 -7.63
C ALA A 155 16.33 -4.48 -6.63
N GLY A 156 15.16 -3.94 -6.99
CA GLY A 156 14.41 -2.97 -6.21
C GLY A 156 13.70 -1.93 -7.08
N TYR A 157 13.47 -0.73 -6.53
CA TYR A 157 12.65 0.29 -7.19
C TYR A 157 13.18 1.72 -6.99
N VAL A 158 12.70 2.65 -7.81
CA VAL A 158 12.96 4.09 -7.64
C VAL A 158 11.79 4.71 -6.86
N GLY A 159 12.09 5.40 -5.77
CA GLY A 159 11.08 6.03 -4.91
C GLY A 159 11.71 6.82 -3.79
N ARG A 160 10.91 7.21 -2.79
CA ARG A 160 11.46 7.88 -1.60
C ARG A 160 12.31 6.90 -0.77
N ILE A 161 13.47 7.36 -0.34
CA ILE A 161 14.40 6.53 0.45
C ILE A 161 13.82 6.29 1.85
N PRO A 162 13.65 5.02 2.29
CA PRO A 162 13.22 4.70 3.65
C PRO A 162 14.18 5.26 4.70
N ILE A 163 13.65 5.64 5.87
CA ILE A 163 14.55 5.96 6.99
C ILE A 163 15.33 4.70 7.39
N LYS A 164 16.61 4.86 7.73
CA LYS A 164 17.44 3.73 8.14
C LYS A 164 16.81 3.04 9.36
N PRO A 165 16.71 1.70 9.40
CA PRO A 165 16.17 0.97 10.54
C PRO A 165 16.81 1.41 11.85
N TYR A 166 16.02 1.47 12.91
CA TYR A 166 16.51 1.85 14.23
C TYR A 166 17.65 0.91 14.66
N LYS A 167 18.81 1.49 14.97
CA LYS A 167 19.94 0.78 15.55
C LYS A 167 20.15 1.23 16.99
N PRO A 168 20.00 0.34 17.98
CA PRO A 168 20.30 0.66 19.36
C PRO A 168 21.74 1.15 19.52
N LYS A 169 21.97 2.08 20.44
CA LYS A 169 23.34 2.54 20.68
C LYS A 169 24.08 1.48 21.47
N THR A 170 25.12 0.92 20.87
CA THR A 170 26.07 0.09 21.57
C THR A 170 26.99 0.97 22.41
N TYR A 171 27.18 0.56 23.67
CA TYR A 171 28.13 1.19 24.59
C TYR A 171 29.28 0.23 24.80
N LYS A 172 30.52 0.72 24.79
CA LYS A 172 31.67 -0.10 25.18
C LYS A 172 31.46 -0.62 26.60
N GLU A 173 31.81 -1.88 26.82
CA GLU A 173 31.88 -2.45 28.16
C GLU A 173 32.85 -1.63 29.01
N LYS A 174 32.43 -1.34 30.24
CA LYS A 174 33.20 -0.54 31.18
C LYS A 174 33.07 -1.19 32.55
N ALA A 175 34.20 -1.52 33.16
CA ALA A 175 34.24 -1.93 34.56
C ALA A 175 33.84 -0.75 35.45
N PHE A 176 32.93 -0.98 36.39
CA PHE A 176 32.49 0.00 37.38
C PHE A 176 33.15 -0.31 38.72
N LYS A 177 33.40 0.73 39.52
CA LYS A 177 34.03 0.58 40.85
C LYS A 177 33.11 -0.07 41.88
N ASP A 178 31.80 0.04 41.68
CA ASP A 178 30.75 -0.49 42.56
C ASP A 178 29.43 -0.70 41.79
N GLU A 179 28.56 -1.55 42.32
CA GLU A 179 27.29 -1.95 41.70
C GLU A 179 26.28 -0.79 41.57
N LYS A 180 26.20 0.10 42.57
CA LYS A 180 25.29 1.26 42.54
C LYS A 180 25.65 2.21 41.38
N THR A 181 26.93 2.43 41.15
CA THR A 181 27.42 3.24 40.03
C THR A 181 27.09 2.55 38.69
N ALA A 182 27.24 1.23 38.60
CA ALA A 182 26.86 0.47 37.41
C ALA A 182 25.36 0.63 37.10
N GLU A 183 24.49 0.41 38.09
CA GLU A 183 23.04 0.48 37.95
C GLU A 183 22.56 1.89 37.54
N LYS A 184 23.11 2.94 38.17
CA LYS A 184 22.80 4.33 37.84
C LYS A 184 23.15 4.68 36.39
N VAL A 185 24.29 4.18 35.91
CA VAL A 185 24.73 4.40 34.53
C VAL A 185 23.85 3.61 33.55
N THR A 186 23.46 2.38 33.87
CA THR A 186 22.54 1.56 33.08
C THR A 186 21.18 2.22 32.94
N LYS A 187 20.53 2.62 34.04
CA LYS A 187 19.23 3.33 34.01
C LYS A 187 19.29 4.61 33.17
N LYS A 188 20.39 5.37 33.26
CA LYS A 188 20.58 6.59 32.45
C LYS A 188 20.75 6.26 30.96
N ARG A 189 21.42 5.15 30.61
CA ARG A 189 21.56 4.67 29.23
C ARG A 189 20.21 4.20 28.68
N GLU A 190 19.46 3.42 29.44
CA GLU A 190 18.11 2.95 29.06
C GLU A 190 17.15 4.11 28.87
N ALA A 191 17.10 5.08 29.78
CA ALA A 191 16.25 6.26 29.62
C ALA A 191 16.63 7.10 28.38
N LYS A 192 17.94 7.19 28.07
CA LYS A 192 18.40 7.87 26.85
C LYS A 192 18.05 7.07 25.59
N GLU A 193 18.10 5.75 25.67
CA GLU A 193 17.74 4.84 24.59
C GLU A 193 16.23 4.88 24.30
N ALA A 194 15.39 4.85 25.34
CA ALA A 194 13.95 5.02 25.22
C ALA A 194 13.59 6.34 24.53
N LYS A 195 14.22 7.46 24.93
CA LYS A 195 14.04 8.77 24.26
C LYS A 195 14.49 8.75 22.80
N ARG A 196 15.57 8.04 22.47
CA ARG A 196 16.04 7.90 21.08
C ARG A 196 15.07 7.07 20.23
N LYS A 197 14.53 5.99 20.80
CA LYS A 197 13.53 5.15 20.15
C LYS A 197 12.23 5.91 19.94
N GLU A 198 11.74 6.62 20.96
CA GLU A 198 10.55 7.48 20.85
C GLU A 198 10.72 8.57 19.77
N ALA A 199 11.89 9.23 19.73
CA ALA A 199 12.19 10.21 18.69
C ALA A 199 12.30 9.58 17.28
N TYR A 200 12.70 8.31 17.18
CA TYR A 200 12.70 7.57 15.92
C TYR A 200 11.28 7.19 15.50
N ASP A 201 10.44 6.74 16.43
CA ASP A 201 9.06 6.29 16.16
C ASP A 201 8.14 7.44 15.72
N LYS A 202 8.51 8.68 16.06
CA LYS A 202 7.84 9.90 15.56
C LYS A 202 8.26 10.29 14.14
N LYS A 203 9.28 9.67 13.54
CA LYS A 203 9.73 10.01 12.19
C LYS A 203 8.79 9.45 11.14
N PRO A 204 8.64 10.13 9.99
CA PRO A 204 7.99 9.52 8.83
C PRO A 204 8.78 8.27 8.39
N PRO A 205 8.09 7.25 7.83
CA PRO A 205 8.75 6.02 7.37
C PRO A 205 9.74 6.25 6.21
N TYR A 206 9.60 7.37 5.48
CA TYR A 206 10.44 7.74 4.35
C TYR A 206 11.07 9.13 4.54
N THR A 207 12.22 9.35 3.93
CA THR A 207 12.84 10.66 3.79
C THR A 207 12.19 11.46 2.65
N GLU A 208 12.48 12.75 2.54
CA GLU A 208 12.07 13.57 1.39
C GLU A 208 12.92 13.33 0.13
N LYS A 209 13.99 12.52 0.22
CA LYS A 209 14.88 12.25 -0.92
C LYS A 209 14.35 11.08 -1.73
N HIS A 210 14.34 11.26 -3.05
CA HIS A 210 14.14 10.18 -4.02
C HIS A 210 15.47 9.51 -4.36
N GLY A 211 15.41 8.23 -4.71
CA GLY A 211 16.54 7.46 -5.18
C GLY A 211 16.20 5.99 -5.33
N PHE A 212 17.23 5.17 -5.54
CA PHE A 212 17.06 3.72 -5.59
C PHE A 212 16.88 3.13 -4.18
N VAL A 213 15.81 2.35 -4.01
CA VAL A 213 15.55 1.52 -2.84
C VAL A 213 15.80 0.08 -3.25
N ARG A 214 16.87 -0.51 -2.70
CA ARG A 214 17.21 -1.91 -2.91
C ARG A 214 16.19 -2.80 -2.19
N ASP A 215 15.58 -3.71 -2.93
CA ASP A 215 14.61 -4.69 -2.44
C ASP A 215 14.75 -5.95 -3.31
N PRO A 216 15.78 -6.79 -3.08
CA PRO A 216 16.09 -7.88 -3.98
C PRO A 216 15.03 -8.97 -3.95
N LYS A 217 14.60 -9.41 -5.12
CA LYS A 217 13.56 -10.43 -5.34
C LYS A 217 14.00 -11.44 -6.41
N LYS A 218 13.10 -12.38 -6.71
CA LYS A 218 13.22 -13.39 -7.77
C LYS A 218 11.91 -13.51 -8.55
N GLU A 219 11.18 -12.40 -8.72
CA GLU A 219 9.92 -12.39 -9.46
C GLU A 219 10.16 -12.60 -10.97
N PHE A 220 11.32 -12.16 -11.47
CA PHE A 220 11.76 -12.27 -12.86
C PHE A 220 13.03 -13.11 -13.00
N PHE A 221 13.28 -14.08 -12.12
CA PHE A 221 14.42 -14.97 -12.22
C PHE A 221 14.04 -16.26 -12.95
N LEU A 222 14.66 -16.51 -14.12
CA LEU A 222 14.40 -17.69 -14.97
C LEU A 222 12.89 -17.91 -15.20
N ILE A 223 12.17 -16.82 -15.40
CA ILE A 223 10.72 -16.79 -15.53
C ILE A 223 10.29 -17.35 -16.89
N HIS A 224 9.15 -18.04 -16.88
CA HIS A 224 8.58 -18.60 -18.10
C HIS A 224 8.30 -17.50 -19.16
N PRO A 225 8.64 -17.70 -20.44
CA PRO A 225 8.50 -16.67 -21.47
C PRO A 225 7.10 -16.07 -21.57
N ASP A 226 6.06 -16.90 -21.47
CA ASP A 226 4.67 -16.44 -21.57
C ASP A 226 4.26 -15.52 -20.41
N THR A 227 4.74 -15.81 -19.20
CA THR A 227 4.51 -14.92 -18.05
C THR A 227 5.31 -13.64 -18.20
N PHE A 228 6.49 -13.70 -18.80
CA PHE A 228 7.32 -12.53 -19.09
C PHE A 228 6.64 -11.59 -20.10
N LEU A 229 5.93 -12.13 -21.09
CA LEU A 229 5.17 -11.37 -22.09
C LEU A 229 4.00 -10.57 -21.52
N LEU A 230 3.62 -10.77 -20.25
CA LEU A 230 2.63 -9.92 -19.59
C LEU A 230 3.15 -8.51 -19.33
N SER A 231 4.47 -8.32 -19.22
CA SER A 231 5.06 -7.01 -18.92
C SER A 231 6.27 -6.63 -19.79
N HIS A 232 6.88 -7.58 -20.51
CA HIS A 232 8.10 -7.39 -21.29
C HIS A 232 7.95 -7.97 -22.68
N LEU A 233 8.20 -7.15 -23.71
CA LEU A 233 8.14 -7.56 -25.11
C LEU A 233 9.48 -7.25 -25.80
N PRO A 234 10.24 -8.25 -26.28
CA PRO A 234 11.55 -8.02 -26.88
C PRO A 234 11.44 -7.26 -28.20
N THR A 235 12.44 -6.42 -28.49
CA THR A 235 12.54 -5.69 -29.76
C THR A 235 12.62 -6.65 -30.95
N ASN A 236 13.42 -7.71 -30.85
CA ASN A 236 13.44 -8.78 -31.84
C ASN A 236 12.52 -9.93 -31.38
N PRO A 237 11.44 -10.24 -32.13
CA PRO A 237 10.41 -11.18 -31.69
C PRO A 237 10.90 -12.63 -31.53
N ILE A 238 12.08 -13.02 -32.05
CA ILE A 238 12.64 -14.36 -31.81
C ILE A 238 12.88 -14.63 -30.32
N TRP A 239 13.16 -13.56 -29.55
CA TRP A 239 13.42 -13.64 -28.11
C TRP A 239 12.15 -13.73 -27.27
N GLN A 240 10.96 -13.77 -27.89
CA GLN A 240 9.75 -14.20 -27.21
C GLN A 240 9.79 -15.70 -26.90
N LEU A 241 10.73 -16.45 -27.51
CA LEU A 241 10.91 -17.89 -27.34
C LEU A 241 9.64 -18.67 -27.74
N ARG A 242 8.96 -18.17 -28.77
CA ARG A 242 7.71 -18.70 -29.31
C ARG A 242 7.77 -18.78 -30.83
N ASN A 243 7.08 -19.78 -31.40
CA ASN A 243 6.87 -19.91 -32.85
C ASN A 243 5.87 -18.88 -33.37
N ASN A 244 4.81 -18.64 -32.60
CA ASN A 244 3.77 -17.65 -32.87
C ASN A 244 3.92 -16.47 -31.88
N PRO A 245 4.81 -15.50 -32.17
CA PRO A 245 5.00 -14.35 -31.30
C PRO A 245 3.72 -13.49 -31.22
N ILE A 246 3.57 -12.77 -30.12
CA ILE A 246 2.56 -11.72 -30.00
C ILE A 246 3.06 -10.42 -30.63
N SER A 247 2.15 -9.64 -31.21
CA SER A 247 2.44 -8.34 -31.82
C SER A 247 2.43 -7.19 -30.81
N ILE A 248 2.85 -6.00 -31.24
CA ILE A 248 2.75 -4.76 -30.46
C ILE A 248 1.29 -4.44 -30.09
N GLU A 249 0.36 -4.66 -31.02
CA GLU A 249 -1.07 -4.46 -30.82
C GLU A 249 -1.68 -5.47 -29.85
N GLU A 250 -1.17 -6.69 -29.79
CA GLU A 250 -1.63 -7.70 -28.84
C GLU A 250 -1.06 -7.42 -27.43
N PHE A 251 0.22 -7.08 -27.37
CA PHE A 251 0.90 -6.68 -26.13
C PHE A 251 0.34 -5.38 -25.54
N SER A 252 -0.38 -4.55 -26.30
CA SER A 252 -0.99 -3.33 -25.76
C SER A 252 -2.22 -3.59 -24.88
N ASN A 253 -2.71 -4.83 -24.75
CA ASN A 253 -3.90 -5.14 -23.96
C ASN A 253 -3.59 -5.39 -22.47
N GLU A 254 -4.62 -5.50 -21.64
CA GLU A 254 -4.50 -5.93 -20.24
C GLU A 254 -4.05 -7.39 -20.13
N ASP A 255 -3.39 -7.74 -19.02
CA ASP A 255 -2.82 -9.06 -18.75
C ASP A 255 -3.79 -10.21 -19.05
N SER A 256 -5.07 -10.10 -18.66
CA SER A 256 -6.07 -11.16 -18.89
C SER A 256 -6.33 -11.40 -20.38
N VAL A 257 -6.24 -10.36 -21.20
CA VAL A 257 -6.41 -10.46 -22.65
C VAL A 257 -5.13 -11.00 -23.29
N ILE A 258 -3.95 -10.57 -22.82
CA ILE A 258 -2.66 -11.12 -23.28
C ILE A 258 -2.61 -12.63 -23.01
N VAL A 259 -2.99 -13.08 -21.81
CA VAL A 259 -3.08 -14.51 -21.47
C VAL A 259 -3.98 -15.25 -22.46
N ALA A 260 -5.19 -14.75 -22.73
CA ALA A 260 -6.11 -15.39 -23.68
C ALA A 260 -5.53 -15.45 -25.10
N ILE A 261 -4.82 -14.41 -25.55
CA ILE A 261 -4.14 -14.38 -26.85
C ILE A 261 -3.04 -15.43 -26.90
N ILE A 262 -2.17 -15.47 -25.89
CA ILE A 262 -1.08 -16.44 -25.78
C ILE A 262 -1.63 -17.87 -25.85
N GLU A 263 -2.67 -18.17 -25.07
CA GLU A 263 -3.34 -19.48 -25.06
C GLU A 263 -3.93 -19.82 -26.43
N SER A 264 -4.59 -18.86 -27.09
CA SER A 264 -5.20 -19.06 -28.41
C SER A 264 -4.17 -19.33 -29.52
N LYS A 265 -2.94 -18.82 -29.36
CA LYS A 265 -1.82 -19.04 -30.28
C LYS A 265 -1.13 -20.39 -30.10
N GLY A 266 -1.59 -21.19 -29.13
CA GLY A 266 -1.04 -22.49 -28.79
C GLY A 266 0.20 -22.41 -27.93
N ALA A 267 0.39 -23.45 -27.10
CA ALA A 267 1.63 -23.71 -26.39
C ALA A 267 2.50 -24.63 -27.26
N ASP A 268 3.11 -24.10 -28.31
CA ASP A 268 4.03 -24.90 -29.11
C ASP A 268 5.44 -24.86 -28.51
N SER A 269 6.10 -26.02 -28.60
CA SER A 269 7.49 -26.28 -28.22
C SER A 269 8.41 -25.12 -28.59
N LEU A 270 9.43 -24.88 -27.77
CA LEU A 270 10.49 -23.86 -27.83
C LEU A 270 11.31 -23.79 -29.16
N ASP A 271 10.76 -24.23 -30.29
CA ASP A 271 11.43 -24.45 -31.57
C ASP A 271 11.44 -23.24 -32.52
N ASN A 272 11.67 -22.04 -31.98
CA ASN A 272 12.35 -21.00 -32.75
C ASN A 272 13.89 -21.19 -32.72
N LYS A 273 14.34 -22.41 -32.38
CA LYS A 273 15.75 -22.80 -32.21
C LYS A 273 16.60 -22.47 -33.42
N LEU A 274 16.10 -22.66 -34.64
CA LEU A 274 16.84 -22.30 -35.86
C LEU A 274 17.14 -20.80 -35.94
N ALA A 275 16.13 -19.94 -35.75
CA ALA A 275 16.34 -18.50 -35.78
C ALA A 275 17.26 -18.02 -34.64
N LEU A 276 17.17 -18.65 -33.47
CA LEU A 276 18.08 -18.39 -32.35
C LEU A 276 19.52 -18.81 -32.68
N ILE A 277 19.73 -20.00 -33.26
CA ILE A 277 21.05 -20.47 -33.71
C ILE A 277 21.64 -19.51 -34.74
N GLU A 278 20.86 -19.15 -35.77
CA GLU A 278 21.28 -18.18 -36.78
C GLU A 278 21.64 -16.83 -36.18
N TYR A 279 20.85 -16.34 -35.21
CA TYR A 279 21.14 -15.10 -34.50
C TYR A 279 22.42 -15.20 -33.65
N GLN A 280 22.68 -16.35 -33.01
CA GLN A 280 23.87 -16.56 -32.20
C GLN A 280 25.17 -16.61 -33.02
N GLU A 281 25.10 -17.06 -34.27
CA GLU A 281 26.26 -17.06 -35.19
C GLU A 281 26.66 -15.66 -35.67
N LEU A 282 25.78 -14.66 -35.56
CA LEU A 282 26.08 -13.28 -35.91
C LEU A 282 27.09 -12.67 -34.93
N ASP A 283 28.04 -11.90 -35.47
CA ASP A 283 28.89 -11.07 -34.62
C ASP A 283 28.10 -9.88 -34.05
N TYR A 284 28.62 -9.27 -32.98
CA TYR A 284 27.92 -8.21 -32.27
C TYR A 284 27.52 -7.01 -33.15
N LEU A 285 28.33 -6.62 -34.14
CA LEU A 285 28.00 -5.53 -35.05
C LEU A 285 26.84 -5.91 -36.00
N GLN A 286 26.81 -7.16 -36.47
CA GLN A 286 25.69 -7.69 -37.26
C GLN A 286 24.41 -7.75 -36.45
N LYS A 287 24.49 -8.17 -35.18
CA LYS A 287 23.35 -8.19 -34.25
C LYS A 287 22.72 -6.80 -34.09
N LEU A 288 23.51 -5.72 -34.06
CA LEU A 288 22.98 -4.35 -34.04
C LEU A 288 22.16 -4.04 -35.30
N LEU A 289 22.65 -4.39 -36.49
CA LEU A 289 21.89 -4.14 -37.73
C LEU A 289 20.60 -4.97 -37.79
N VAL A 290 20.64 -6.24 -37.36
CA VAL A 290 19.44 -7.09 -37.26
C VAL A 290 18.42 -6.51 -36.28
N LEU A 291 18.87 -6.03 -35.12
CA LEU A 291 17.99 -5.34 -34.16
C LEU A 291 17.35 -4.09 -34.78
N GLY A 292 18.11 -3.30 -35.54
CA GLY A 292 17.59 -2.12 -36.24
C GLY A 292 16.57 -2.45 -37.34
N GLU A 293 16.78 -3.53 -38.10
CA GLU A 293 15.90 -3.95 -39.19
C GLU A 293 14.66 -4.70 -38.68
N GLU A 294 14.86 -5.85 -38.05
CA GLU A 294 13.74 -6.70 -37.60
C GLU A 294 12.98 -6.05 -36.44
N GLY A 295 13.66 -5.30 -35.57
CA GLY A 295 13.00 -4.58 -34.49
C GLY A 295 12.08 -3.46 -34.98
N HIS A 296 12.51 -2.68 -35.97
CA HIS A 296 11.64 -1.67 -36.57
C HIS A 296 10.54 -2.28 -37.43
N LYS A 297 10.80 -3.40 -38.12
CA LYS A 297 9.77 -4.14 -38.85
C LYS A 297 8.71 -4.70 -37.89
N PHE A 298 9.11 -5.14 -36.70
CA PHE A 298 8.21 -5.61 -35.65
C PHE A 298 7.40 -4.46 -35.01
N ASN A 299 8.01 -3.29 -34.81
CA ASN A 299 7.33 -2.08 -34.35
C ASN A 299 7.54 -0.87 -35.29
N PRO A 300 6.80 -0.80 -36.43
CA PRO A 300 6.98 0.28 -37.42
C PRO A 300 6.63 1.68 -36.90
N LYS A 301 5.83 1.76 -35.82
CA LYS A 301 5.45 3.03 -35.17
C LYS A 301 6.63 3.66 -34.42
N ASN A 302 7.66 2.88 -34.09
CA ASN A 302 8.85 3.34 -33.38
C ASN A 302 10.07 3.41 -34.33
N PRO A 303 10.31 4.57 -34.98
CA PRO A 303 11.49 4.78 -35.81
C PRO A 303 12.81 4.90 -35.01
N SER A 304 12.74 5.12 -33.69
CA SER A 304 13.90 5.29 -32.81
C SER A 304 14.76 4.03 -32.77
N VAL A 305 14.15 2.84 -32.84
CA VAL A 305 14.86 1.54 -32.88
C VAL A 305 15.89 1.56 -34.02
N LYS A 306 15.43 1.79 -35.25
CA LYS A 306 16.30 1.78 -36.42
C LYS A 306 17.37 2.88 -36.35
N ALA A 307 17.01 4.08 -35.90
CA ALA A 307 17.97 5.17 -35.73
C ALA A 307 19.07 4.81 -34.71
N LEU A 308 18.69 4.32 -33.53
CA LEU A 308 19.61 4.01 -32.43
C LEU A 308 20.60 2.92 -32.82
N TYR A 309 20.13 1.81 -33.38
CA TYR A 309 20.98 0.67 -33.71
C TYR A 309 21.96 0.98 -34.86
N TYR A 310 21.50 1.69 -35.89
CA TYR A 310 22.38 2.17 -36.96
C TYR A 310 23.42 3.16 -36.44
N PHE A 311 23.02 4.07 -35.55
CA PHE A 311 23.94 5.01 -34.91
C PHE A 311 25.00 4.28 -34.08
N ASN A 312 24.60 3.32 -33.23
CA ASN A 312 25.52 2.52 -32.42
C ASN A 312 26.50 1.72 -33.29
N PHE A 313 26.03 1.12 -34.38
CA PHE A 313 26.89 0.45 -35.36
C PHE A 313 27.93 1.43 -35.93
N LEU A 314 27.49 2.59 -36.44
CA LEU A 314 28.38 3.59 -37.02
C LEU A 314 29.37 4.20 -36.00
N GLU A 315 28.97 4.43 -34.76
CA GLU A 315 29.86 4.88 -33.69
C GLU A 315 30.94 3.83 -33.40
N LEU A 316 30.56 2.56 -33.20
CA LEU A 316 31.51 1.49 -32.89
C LEU A 316 32.52 1.28 -34.03
N ILE A 317 32.10 1.38 -35.29
CA ILE A 317 33.02 1.18 -36.41
C ILE A 317 33.93 2.39 -36.66
N THR A 318 33.46 3.61 -36.41
CA THR A 318 34.21 4.82 -36.74
C THR A 318 35.09 5.35 -35.60
N ARG A 319 34.84 4.93 -34.36
CA ARG A 319 35.58 5.40 -33.17
C ARG A 319 36.37 4.29 -32.48
N LYS A 320 37.71 4.39 -32.61
CA LYS A 320 38.66 3.45 -31.99
C LYS A 320 38.49 3.28 -30.48
N ASP A 321 38.15 4.34 -29.75
CA ASP A 321 38.01 4.28 -28.29
C ASP A 321 36.80 3.47 -27.81
N LEU A 322 35.79 3.30 -28.68
CA LEU A 322 34.57 2.54 -28.41
C LEU A 322 34.61 1.10 -28.91
N GLN A 323 35.55 0.76 -29.81
CA GLN A 323 35.66 -0.59 -30.39
C GLN A 323 35.77 -1.72 -29.36
N LYS A 324 36.39 -1.46 -28.21
CA LYS A 324 36.45 -2.39 -27.06
C LYS A 324 35.08 -2.78 -26.48
N LEU A 325 34.03 -2.01 -26.77
CA LEU A 325 32.66 -2.27 -26.35
C LEU A 325 31.91 -3.17 -27.33
N ALA A 326 32.49 -3.51 -28.49
CA ALA A 326 31.88 -4.36 -29.51
C ALA A 326 31.95 -5.86 -29.20
N ARG A 327 31.95 -6.23 -27.91
CA ARG A 327 31.99 -7.62 -27.39
C ARG A 327 33.00 -8.55 -28.07
N GLY A 328 34.19 -8.03 -28.43
CA GLY A 328 35.22 -8.81 -29.11
C GLY A 328 34.85 -9.27 -30.52
N SER A 329 34.05 -8.48 -31.26
CA SER A 329 33.67 -8.75 -32.66
C SER A 329 34.86 -9.24 -33.49
N ARG A 330 34.61 -10.30 -34.27
CA ARG A 330 35.63 -11.09 -34.99
C ARG A 330 36.32 -10.33 -36.12
N TYR A 331 35.76 -9.22 -36.58
CA TYR A 331 36.27 -8.45 -37.73
C TYR A 331 37.13 -7.26 -37.29
N GLU A 332 38.22 -7.02 -38.02
CA GLU A 332 39.00 -5.80 -37.87
C GLU A 332 38.10 -4.59 -38.20
N ILE A 333 37.88 -3.74 -37.21
CA ILE A 333 36.99 -2.60 -37.30
C ILE A 333 37.69 -1.46 -38.06
N ASP A 334 37.73 -1.61 -39.38
CA ASP A 334 38.25 -0.62 -40.32
C ASP A 334 37.13 -0.05 -41.21
N PRO A 335 36.78 1.24 -41.07
CA PRO A 335 35.80 1.91 -41.92
C PRO A 335 36.06 1.77 -43.43
N SER A 336 37.32 1.62 -43.85
CA SER A 336 37.67 1.48 -45.27
C SER A 336 37.09 0.21 -45.92
N LYS A 337 36.76 -0.80 -45.11
CA LYS A 337 36.24 -2.09 -45.57
C LYS A 337 34.70 -2.10 -45.75
N TYR A 338 34.00 -1.07 -45.27
CA TYR A 338 32.54 -0.98 -45.36
C TYR A 338 32.12 -0.09 -46.54
N LYS A 339 31.98 -0.68 -47.73
CA LYS A 339 31.59 0.05 -48.96
C LYS A 339 30.23 0.74 -48.87
N ALA A 340 29.35 0.30 -47.96
CA ALA A 340 27.99 0.81 -47.79
C ALA A 340 27.83 1.88 -46.69
N LEU A 341 28.91 2.39 -46.07
CA LEU A 341 28.83 3.36 -44.96
C LEU A 341 27.98 4.59 -45.27
N SER A 342 28.12 5.15 -46.48
CA SER A 342 27.32 6.31 -46.90
C SER A 342 25.83 5.98 -46.91
N SER A 343 25.45 4.81 -47.44
CA SER A 343 24.06 4.36 -47.51
C SER A 343 23.46 4.07 -46.13
N LEU A 344 24.23 3.45 -45.23
CA LEU A 344 23.82 3.24 -43.84
C LEU A 344 23.59 4.58 -43.13
N ASN A 345 24.47 5.56 -43.33
CA ASN A 345 24.32 6.89 -42.75
C ASN A 345 23.15 7.69 -43.36
N ASP A 346 22.88 7.55 -44.66
CA ASP A 346 21.69 8.15 -45.29
C ASP A 346 20.39 7.54 -44.72
N THR A 347 20.38 6.23 -44.45
CA THR A 347 19.28 5.57 -43.75
C THR A 347 19.12 6.11 -42.34
N LEU A 348 20.20 6.21 -41.57
CA LEU A 348 20.20 6.81 -40.23
C LEU A 348 19.60 8.23 -40.24
N MET A 349 20.04 9.12 -41.14
CA MET A 349 19.51 10.49 -41.22
C MET A 349 18.00 10.54 -41.48
N LYS A 350 17.47 9.64 -42.33
CA LYS A 350 16.02 9.51 -42.54
C LYS A 350 15.32 9.17 -41.23
N TYR A 351 15.83 8.19 -40.50
CA TYR A 351 15.21 7.71 -39.27
C TYR A 351 15.37 8.67 -38.09
N ILE A 352 16.44 9.46 -38.01
CA ILE A 352 16.57 10.58 -37.05
C ILE A 352 15.41 11.58 -37.22
N SER A 353 15.06 11.92 -38.47
CA SER A 353 13.95 12.85 -38.75
C SER A 353 12.59 12.29 -38.32
N LEU A 354 12.38 10.98 -38.50
CA LEU A 354 11.18 10.29 -38.06
C LEU A 354 11.13 10.19 -36.53
N ASP A 355 12.25 9.85 -35.89
CA ASP A 355 12.41 9.79 -34.44
C ASP A 355 12.08 11.12 -33.77
N LYS A 356 12.56 12.25 -34.33
CA LYS A 356 12.21 13.58 -33.84
C LYS A 356 10.70 13.85 -33.82
N LYS A 357 9.94 13.30 -34.76
CA LYS A 357 8.46 13.41 -34.75
C LYS A 357 7.85 12.48 -33.72
N PHE A 358 8.33 11.25 -33.66
CA PHE A 358 7.90 10.24 -32.68
C PHE A 358 8.08 10.73 -31.23
N GLN A 359 9.27 11.24 -30.87
CA GLN A 359 9.55 11.75 -29.52
C GLN A 359 8.64 12.91 -29.11
N LYS A 360 8.28 13.79 -30.05
CA LYS A 360 7.32 14.88 -29.78
C LYS A 360 5.91 14.37 -29.48
N VAL A 361 5.45 13.36 -30.20
CA VAL A 361 4.15 12.73 -29.97
C VAL A 361 4.15 12.00 -28.64
N LEU A 362 5.20 11.23 -28.35
CA LEU A 362 5.36 10.49 -27.11
C LEU A 362 5.41 11.43 -25.88
N TYR A 363 6.20 12.50 -25.95
CA TYR A 363 6.25 13.51 -24.87
C TYR A 363 4.88 14.13 -24.60
N LYS A 364 4.16 14.55 -25.65
CA LYS A 364 2.83 15.15 -25.49
C LYS A 364 1.86 14.18 -24.81
N LYS A 365 1.86 12.92 -25.25
CA LYS A 365 1.04 11.85 -24.66
C LYS A 365 1.37 11.64 -23.17
N ASN A 366 2.65 11.48 -22.82
CA ASN A 366 3.06 11.22 -21.44
C ASN A 366 2.68 12.40 -20.52
N LYS A 367 2.87 13.64 -20.99
CA LYS A 367 2.47 14.84 -20.24
C LYS A 367 0.96 14.95 -20.04
N GLU A 368 0.17 14.60 -21.05
CA GLU A 368 -1.29 14.56 -20.94
C GLU A 368 -1.75 13.47 -19.97
N PHE A 369 -1.11 12.30 -19.99
CA PHE A 369 -1.36 11.22 -19.05
C PHE A 369 -1.07 11.62 -17.60
N ASP A 370 0.09 12.23 -17.31
CA ASP A 370 0.46 12.69 -15.96
C ASP A 370 -0.56 13.67 -15.38
N SER A 371 -0.98 14.63 -16.20
CA SER A 371 -1.98 15.63 -15.83
C SER A 371 -3.36 14.99 -15.58
N ALA A 372 -3.75 14.03 -16.43
CA ALA A 372 -5.02 13.32 -16.30
C ALA A 372 -5.07 12.45 -15.04
N ASP A 373 -4.06 11.60 -14.79
CA ASP A 373 -3.97 10.74 -13.59
C ASP A 373 -4.05 11.60 -12.32
N PHE A 374 -3.30 12.70 -12.29
CA PHE A 374 -3.29 13.59 -11.14
C PHE A 374 -4.62 14.31 -10.92
N LYS A 375 -5.30 14.73 -12.00
CA LYS A 375 -6.65 15.31 -11.93
C LYS A 375 -7.63 14.31 -11.31
N THR A 376 -7.65 13.06 -11.78
CA THR A 376 -8.53 12.02 -11.22
C THR A 376 -8.18 11.72 -9.77
N SER A 377 -6.89 11.73 -9.41
CA SER A 377 -6.47 11.60 -8.01
C SER A 377 -7.01 12.71 -7.11
N LYS A 378 -6.98 13.98 -7.58
CA LYS A 378 -7.56 15.12 -6.86
C LYS A 378 -9.06 15.01 -6.67
N GLU A 379 -9.77 14.46 -7.67
CA GLU A 379 -11.21 14.21 -7.56
C GLU A 379 -11.51 13.17 -6.48
N ARG A 380 -10.75 12.07 -6.42
CA ARG A 380 -10.85 11.07 -5.34
C ARG A 380 -10.54 11.66 -3.97
N ASP A 381 -9.51 12.50 -3.86
CA ASP A 381 -9.16 13.16 -2.60
C ASP A 381 -10.31 14.04 -2.08
N LYS A 382 -11.02 14.77 -2.95
CA LYS A 382 -12.22 15.55 -2.57
C LYS A 382 -13.35 14.67 -2.04
N VAL A 383 -13.57 13.50 -2.66
CA VAL A 383 -14.59 12.53 -2.20
C VAL A 383 -14.22 11.99 -0.81
N ASN A 384 -12.96 11.58 -0.63
CA ASN A 384 -12.45 11.11 0.66
C ASN A 384 -12.51 12.19 1.73
N GLU A 385 -12.16 13.44 1.39
CA GLU A 385 -12.27 14.58 2.30
C GLU A 385 -13.71 14.81 2.76
N LYS A 386 -14.68 14.76 1.84
CA LYS A 386 -16.10 14.89 2.19
C LYS A 386 -16.54 13.77 3.15
N ALA A 387 -16.20 12.52 2.85
CA ALA A 387 -16.57 11.37 3.68
C ALA A 387 -15.96 11.46 5.10
N MET A 388 -14.66 11.74 5.20
CA MET A 388 -13.97 11.90 6.47
C MET A 388 -14.46 13.11 7.27
N SER A 389 -14.81 14.21 6.59
CA SER A 389 -15.37 15.40 7.26
C SER A 389 -16.78 15.15 7.79
N GLN A 390 -17.54 14.26 7.18
CA GLN A 390 -18.84 13.82 7.71
C GLN A 390 -18.66 12.92 8.93
N LEU A 391 -17.70 11.99 8.86
CA LEU A 391 -17.33 11.12 9.97
C LEU A 391 -16.88 11.91 11.20
N GLU A 392 -15.99 12.89 11.03
CA GLU A 392 -15.52 13.76 12.11
C GLU A 392 -16.67 14.54 12.75
N ARG A 393 -17.51 15.21 11.93
CA ARG A 393 -18.67 15.95 12.44
C ARG A 393 -19.64 15.06 13.22
N LYS A 394 -19.84 13.82 12.77
CA LYS A 394 -20.68 12.84 13.47
C LYS A 394 -20.04 12.37 14.76
N SER A 395 -18.72 12.20 14.79
CA SER A 395 -17.94 11.93 16.01
C SER A 395 -18.09 13.04 17.03
N GLU A 396 -17.95 14.30 16.63
CA GLU A 396 -18.15 15.45 17.53
C GLU A 396 -19.58 15.53 18.04
N LYS A 397 -20.56 15.32 17.15
CA LYS A 397 -21.98 15.32 17.51
C LYS A 397 -22.30 14.21 18.52
N PHE A 398 -21.72 13.02 18.36
CA PHE A 398 -21.91 11.91 19.28
C PHE A 398 -21.40 12.25 20.69
N GLY A 399 -20.20 12.82 20.83
CA GLY A 399 -19.71 13.32 22.11
C GLY A 399 -20.62 14.39 22.74
N SER A 400 -21.17 15.31 21.93
CA SER A 400 -22.13 16.31 22.38
C SER A 400 -23.46 15.71 22.87
N VAL A 401 -23.99 14.70 22.16
CA VAL A 401 -25.20 13.96 22.54
C VAL A 401 -24.99 13.23 23.87
N LEU A 402 -23.84 12.55 24.04
CA LEU A 402 -23.48 11.88 25.29
C LEU A 402 -23.43 12.83 26.49
N ASN A 403 -22.80 13.99 26.31
CA ASN A 403 -22.73 15.02 27.36
C ASN A 403 -24.12 15.56 27.70
N THR A 404 -24.93 15.87 26.68
CA THR A 404 -26.30 16.36 26.86
C THR A 404 -27.17 15.32 27.59
N ASN A 405 -27.06 14.05 27.21
CA ASN A 405 -27.82 12.96 27.85
C ASN A 405 -27.39 12.75 29.29
N SER A 406 -26.09 12.80 29.57
CA SER A 406 -25.56 12.68 30.94
C SER A 406 -26.08 13.81 31.84
N GLY A 407 -26.09 15.05 31.36
CA GLY A 407 -26.66 16.18 32.10
C GLY A 407 -28.17 16.04 32.36
N LYS A 408 -28.94 15.51 31.39
CA LYS A 408 -30.37 15.19 31.59
C LYS A 408 -30.59 14.11 32.65
N LEU A 409 -29.76 13.07 32.66
CA LEU A 409 -29.83 12.00 33.65
C LEU A 409 -29.52 12.52 35.06
N ASP A 410 -28.54 13.42 35.19
CA ASP A 410 -28.21 14.07 36.47
C ASP A 410 -29.41 14.89 37.01
N ASP A 411 -30.07 15.68 36.16
CA ASP A 411 -31.27 16.45 36.52
C ASP A 411 -32.45 15.54 36.90
N GLN A 412 -32.70 14.48 36.15
CA GLN A 412 -33.76 13.52 36.44
C GLN A 412 -33.50 12.76 37.75
N GLN A 413 -32.26 12.36 38.01
CA GLN A 413 -31.87 11.72 39.26
C GLN A 413 -32.13 12.64 40.45
N GLY A 414 -31.67 13.90 40.39
CA GLY A 414 -31.89 14.85 41.48
C GLY A 414 -33.38 15.08 41.78
N LYS A 415 -34.23 15.08 40.74
CA LYS A 415 -35.69 15.14 40.90
C LYS A 415 -36.26 13.89 41.57
N LEU A 416 -35.83 12.69 41.17
CA LEU A 416 -36.25 11.45 41.82
C LEU A 416 -35.79 11.36 43.27
N GLU A 417 -34.56 11.80 43.58
CA GLU A 417 -34.04 11.83 44.95
C GLU A 417 -34.85 12.80 45.84
N SER A 418 -35.25 13.95 45.31
CA SER A 418 -36.15 14.88 46.00
C SER A 418 -37.54 14.29 46.23
N MET A 419 -38.14 13.67 45.20
CA MET A 419 -39.42 12.94 45.33
C MET A 419 -39.31 11.82 46.37
N TYR A 420 -38.23 11.07 46.35
CA TYR A 420 -37.95 9.99 47.28
C TYR A 420 -37.86 10.47 48.73
N ALA A 421 -37.10 11.54 48.97
CA ALA A 421 -36.95 12.15 50.29
C ALA A 421 -38.31 12.63 50.83
N LYS A 422 -39.13 13.23 49.97
CA LYS A 422 -40.49 13.68 50.33
C LYS A 422 -41.40 12.51 50.71
N VAL A 423 -41.45 11.46 49.90
CA VAL A 423 -42.27 10.26 50.20
C VAL A 423 -41.87 9.64 51.53
N ARG A 424 -40.56 9.57 51.83
CA ARG A 424 -40.07 9.07 53.12
C ARG A 424 -40.40 9.96 54.31
N ALA A 425 -40.37 11.28 54.13
CA ALA A 425 -40.75 12.22 55.17
C ALA A 425 -42.25 12.13 55.48
N ASP A 426 -43.08 12.02 54.43
CA ASP A 426 -44.54 11.92 54.54
C ASP A 426 -44.99 10.53 55.07
N TYR A 427 -44.23 9.46 54.75
CA TYR A 427 -44.55 8.06 55.11
C TYR A 427 -43.31 7.28 55.58
N PRO A 428 -42.90 7.41 56.86
CA PRO A 428 -41.67 6.78 57.37
C PRO A 428 -41.66 5.25 57.30
N GLY A 429 -42.83 4.60 57.35
CA GLY A 429 -42.99 3.13 57.32
C GLY A 429 -42.87 2.49 55.92
N VAL A 430 -42.80 3.29 54.86
CA VAL A 430 -42.93 2.84 53.46
C VAL A 430 -41.88 1.80 53.04
N MET A 431 -40.66 1.88 53.59
CA MET A 431 -39.53 1.00 53.25
C MET A 431 -39.73 -0.47 53.61
N ASN A 432 -40.47 -0.70 54.69
CA ASN A 432 -40.74 -2.04 55.23
C ASN A 432 -42.24 -2.32 55.21
N TYR A 433 -42.96 -1.63 54.33
CA TYR A 433 -44.40 -1.76 54.23
C TYR A 433 -44.78 -3.19 53.87
N LYS A 434 -45.66 -3.77 54.68
CA LYS A 434 -46.32 -5.05 54.40
C LYS A 434 -47.80 -4.77 54.32
N LYS A 435 -48.42 -5.11 53.18
CA LYS A 435 -49.86 -4.95 52.99
C LYS A 435 -50.60 -5.71 54.09
N PRO A 436 -51.49 -5.07 54.87
CA PRO A 436 -52.35 -5.77 55.80
C PRO A 436 -53.26 -6.76 55.07
N ASP A 437 -53.50 -7.93 55.68
CA ASP A 437 -54.35 -8.98 55.10
C ASP A 437 -55.80 -8.51 54.90
N ASN A 438 -56.27 -7.60 55.74
CA ASN A 438 -57.63 -7.05 55.75
C ASN A 438 -57.81 -5.74 54.97
N LEU A 439 -56.80 -5.27 54.23
CA LEU A 439 -56.91 -4.04 53.43
C LEU A 439 -57.68 -4.30 52.12
N ASP A 440 -58.87 -3.70 51.96
CA ASP A 440 -59.73 -3.84 50.78
C ASP A 440 -59.31 -2.89 49.65
N LEU A 441 -58.51 -3.40 48.72
CA LEU A 441 -57.99 -2.62 47.60
C LEU A 441 -59.07 -2.13 46.63
N HIS A 442 -60.31 -2.65 46.69
CA HIS A 442 -61.39 -2.20 45.81
C HIS A 442 -61.67 -0.69 45.99
N VAL A 443 -61.47 -0.17 47.20
CA VAL A 443 -61.61 1.26 47.55
C VAL A 443 -60.71 2.17 46.70
N ILE A 444 -59.53 1.69 46.30
CA ILE A 444 -58.54 2.45 45.54
C ILE A 444 -58.23 1.84 44.17
N GLN A 445 -59.06 0.92 43.68
CA GLN A 445 -58.78 0.10 42.49
C GLN A 445 -58.48 0.95 41.24
N LYS A 446 -59.25 2.02 40.99
CA LYS A 446 -59.03 2.91 39.84
C LYS A 446 -57.63 3.56 39.84
N TRP A 447 -57.09 3.84 41.02
CA TRP A 447 -55.76 4.42 41.18
C TRP A 447 -54.69 3.36 40.99
N ILE A 448 -54.91 2.15 41.52
CA ILE A 448 -54.06 0.99 41.27
C ILE A 448 -53.96 0.70 39.77
N ASP A 449 -55.09 0.69 39.04
CA ASP A 449 -55.11 0.44 37.61
C ASP A 449 -54.34 1.52 36.83
N SER A 450 -54.52 2.79 37.21
CA SER A 450 -53.79 3.92 36.60
C SER A 450 -52.28 3.83 36.83
N ILE A 451 -51.86 3.44 38.05
CA ILE A 451 -50.46 3.20 38.39
C ILE A 451 -49.91 2.00 37.61
N ARG A 452 -50.68 0.92 37.47
CA ARG A 452 -50.27 -0.29 36.76
C ARG A 452 -49.96 -0.04 35.28
N VAL A 453 -50.73 0.82 34.61
CA VAL A 453 -50.42 1.24 33.23
C VAL A 453 -49.02 1.87 33.13
N GLN A 454 -48.66 2.71 34.11
CA GLN A 454 -47.32 3.32 34.14
C GLN A 454 -46.22 2.31 34.51
N GLN A 455 -46.51 1.34 35.38
CA GLN A 455 -45.58 0.26 35.71
C GLN A 455 -45.22 -0.59 34.49
N VAL A 456 -46.23 -0.99 33.70
CA VAL A 456 -46.00 -1.75 32.45
C VAL A 456 -45.11 -0.96 31.49
N MET A 457 -45.31 0.34 31.38
CA MET A 457 -44.47 1.21 30.56
C MET A 457 -43.02 1.27 31.06
N ILE A 458 -42.82 1.30 32.39
CA ILE A 458 -41.50 1.27 33.00
C ILE A 458 -40.78 -0.05 32.72
N ASP A 459 -41.50 -1.17 32.87
CA ASP A 459 -40.96 -2.51 32.63
C ASP A 459 -40.56 -2.72 31.16
N GLN A 460 -41.41 -2.29 30.21
CA GLN A 460 -41.12 -2.35 28.78
C GLN A 460 -39.88 -1.51 28.42
N GLY A 461 -39.79 -0.28 28.92
CA GLY A 461 -38.64 0.58 28.62
C GLY A 461 -37.34 0.06 29.26
N LYS A 462 -37.42 -0.63 30.42
CA LYS A 462 -36.27 -1.34 31.01
C LYS A 462 -35.75 -2.45 30.10
N GLU A 463 -36.63 -3.27 29.54
CA GLU A 463 -36.26 -4.36 28.62
C GLU A 463 -35.64 -3.81 27.33
N GLN A 464 -36.24 -2.77 26.76
CA GLN A 464 -35.73 -2.08 25.59
C GLN A 464 -34.32 -1.51 25.83
N LEU A 465 -34.12 -0.74 26.90
CA LEU A 465 -32.80 -0.18 27.24
C LEU A 465 -31.74 -1.27 27.46
N THR A 466 -32.12 -2.41 28.05
CA THR A 466 -31.20 -3.54 28.26
C THR A 466 -30.77 -4.15 26.92
N THR A 467 -31.72 -4.35 26.01
CA THR A 467 -31.46 -4.90 24.66
C THR A 467 -30.60 -3.96 23.80
N LEU A 468 -30.86 -2.66 23.86
CA LEU A 468 -30.08 -1.66 23.10
C LEU A 468 -28.62 -1.61 23.58
N ARG A 469 -28.37 -1.74 24.90
CA ARG A 469 -27.02 -1.75 25.48
C ARG A 469 -26.19 -2.97 25.11
N SER A 470 -26.80 -4.15 25.03
CA SER A 470 -26.09 -5.38 24.63
C SER A 470 -25.61 -5.36 23.18
N ASN A 471 -26.16 -4.47 22.35
CA ASN A 471 -25.87 -4.36 20.92
C ASN A 471 -24.94 -3.17 20.56
N SER A 472 -24.15 -2.67 21.52
CA SER A 472 -23.32 -1.47 21.31
C SER A 472 -22.46 -1.54 20.04
N SER A 473 -22.64 -0.54 19.19
CA SER A 473 -21.96 -0.38 17.90
C SER A 473 -20.52 0.13 18.02
N LEU A 474 -20.06 0.46 19.22
CA LEU A 474 -18.75 1.10 19.42
C LEU A 474 -17.57 0.21 19.03
N ASN A 475 -17.63 -1.09 19.29
CA ASN A 475 -16.59 -2.03 18.86
C ASN A 475 -16.51 -2.11 17.33
N ARG A 476 -17.65 -2.09 16.64
CA ARG A 476 -17.68 -2.05 15.17
C ARG A 476 -17.07 -0.75 14.65
N TYR A 477 -17.38 0.38 15.29
CA TYR A 477 -16.77 1.67 14.96
C TYR A 477 -15.25 1.66 15.16
N VAL A 478 -14.75 1.09 16.27
CA VAL A 478 -13.30 0.93 16.51
C VAL A 478 -12.64 0.13 15.40
N ASN A 479 -13.24 -1.00 14.99
CA ASN A 479 -12.72 -1.82 13.90
C ASN A 479 -12.67 -1.04 12.58
N SER A 480 -13.71 -0.26 12.27
CA SER A 480 -13.72 0.63 11.11
C SER A 480 -12.60 1.67 11.16
N LEU A 481 -12.34 2.29 12.31
CA LEU A 481 -11.22 3.22 12.47
C LEU A 481 -9.86 2.54 12.29
N GLN A 482 -9.68 1.33 12.83
CA GLN A 482 -8.46 0.56 12.65
C GLN A 482 -8.22 0.21 11.18
N TYR A 483 -9.28 -0.16 10.45
CA TYR A 483 -9.19 -0.45 9.04
C TYR A 483 -8.89 0.81 8.21
N LEU A 484 -9.52 1.95 8.52
CA LEU A 484 -9.15 3.24 7.93
C LEU A 484 -7.67 3.57 8.17
N ASP A 485 -7.17 3.43 9.39
CA ASP A 485 -5.75 3.67 9.70
C ASP A 485 -4.83 2.74 8.89
N TYR A 486 -5.20 1.48 8.73
CA TYR A 486 -4.49 0.53 7.86
C TYR A 486 -4.48 1.00 6.40
N LEU A 487 -5.64 1.38 5.83
CA LEU A 487 -5.74 1.87 4.45
C LEU A 487 -4.90 3.14 4.24
N TYR A 488 -4.94 4.07 5.21
CA TYR A 488 -4.14 5.30 5.14
C TYR A 488 -2.63 5.00 5.17
N LYS A 489 -2.19 4.04 5.99
CA LYS A 489 -0.80 3.55 6.05
C LYS A 489 -0.40 2.83 4.76
N ALA A 490 -1.27 1.99 4.20
CA ALA A 490 -1.01 1.29 2.94
C ALA A 490 -0.73 2.29 1.81
N ASN A 491 -1.60 3.30 1.64
CA ASN A 491 -1.37 4.38 0.68
C ASN A 491 -0.06 5.14 0.94
N GLN A 492 0.30 5.41 2.20
CA GLN A 492 1.58 6.05 2.53
C GLN A 492 2.81 5.21 2.13
N ASN A 493 2.66 3.91 1.90
CA ASN A 493 3.73 3.03 1.39
C ASN A 493 3.71 2.95 -0.14
N PHE A 494 2.55 3.03 -0.79
CA PHE A 494 2.44 2.97 -2.25
C PHE A 494 2.74 4.30 -2.94
N ILE A 495 2.33 5.43 -2.37
CA ILE A 495 2.54 6.76 -2.98
C ILE A 495 4.03 7.09 -3.19
N PRO A 496 4.95 6.77 -2.26
CA PRO A 496 6.37 6.99 -2.46
C PRO A 496 7.02 6.13 -3.55
N ASN A 497 6.35 5.07 -4.01
CA ASN A 497 6.80 4.28 -5.15
C ASN A 497 6.35 5.03 -6.40
N ASN A 498 7.30 5.69 -7.06
CA ASN A 498 7.05 6.55 -8.21
C ASN A 498 6.83 5.75 -9.50
N ASN A 499 6.19 4.58 -9.39
CA ASN A 499 5.72 3.79 -10.52
C ASN A 499 4.20 3.97 -10.63
N TYR A 500 3.68 4.17 -11.84
CA TYR A 500 2.26 4.40 -12.07
C TYR A 500 1.44 3.12 -11.95
N SER A 501 2.07 1.94 -11.98
CA SER A 501 1.43 0.69 -11.54
C SER A 501 0.86 0.83 -10.11
N THR A 502 1.46 1.68 -9.26
CA THR A 502 0.91 1.99 -7.93
C THR A 502 -0.27 2.95 -7.98
N SER A 503 -0.46 3.75 -9.03
CA SER A 503 -1.63 4.65 -9.15
C SER A 503 -2.94 3.87 -9.16
N PHE A 504 -2.99 2.70 -9.80
CA PHE A 504 -4.16 1.81 -9.75
C PHE A 504 -4.42 1.30 -8.32
N VAL A 505 -3.37 0.84 -7.63
CA VAL A 505 -3.47 0.38 -6.24
C VAL A 505 -3.94 1.52 -5.31
N ILE A 506 -3.36 2.70 -5.47
CA ILE A 506 -3.75 3.92 -4.72
C ILE A 506 -5.21 4.27 -4.99
N ALA A 507 -5.67 4.21 -6.24
CA ALA A 507 -7.06 4.47 -6.58
C ALA A 507 -8.02 3.46 -5.92
N LYS A 508 -7.67 2.16 -5.91
CA LYS A 508 -8.45 1.12 -5.23
C LYS A 508 -8.51 1.35 -3.72
N VAL A 509 -7.38 1.70 -3.10
CA VAL A 509 -7.32 2.02 -1.67
C VAL A 509 -8.11 3.29 -1.36
N ASP A 510 -8.05 4.33 -2.20
CA ASP A 510 -8.85 5.55 -2.07
C ASP A 510 -10.36 5.24 -2.08
N SER A 511 -10.81 4.36 -2.98
CA SER A 511 -12.21 3.92 -3.01
C SER A 511 -12.60 3.18 -1.73
N LEU A 512 -11.74 2.31 -1.22
CA LEU A 512 -11.98 1.61 0.05
C LEU A 512 -12.04 2.58 1.24
N ILE A 513 -11.20 3.62 1.25
CA ILE A 513 -11.25 4.68 2.27
C ILE A 513 -12.63 5.37 2.24
N THR A 514 -13.14 5.72 1.06
CA THR A 514 -14.49 6.32 0.93
C THR A 514 -15.56 5.41 1.52
N VAL A 515 -15.57 4.15 1.12
CA VAL A 515 -16.57 3.15 1.57
C VAL A 515 -16.51 2.99 3.09
N GLU A 516 -15.32 2.79 3.64
CA GLU A 516 -15.16 2.56 5.08
C GLU A 516 -15.50 3.81 5.91
N SER A 517 -15.16 5.01 5.41
CA SER A 517 -15.52 6.27 6.06
C SER A 517 -17.04 6.45 6.17
N ASN A 518 -17.77 6.09 5.10
CA ASN A 518 -19.23 6.12 5.09
C ASN A 518 -19.83 5.06 6.02
N LEU A 519 -19.27 3.84 6.04
CA LEU A 519 -19.68 2.78 6.96
C LEU A 519 -19.49 3.21 8.42
N ALA A 520 -18.32 3.73 8.77
CA ALA A 520 -18.03 4.24 10.11
C ALA A 520 -19.02 5.35 10.51
N THR A 521 -19.41 6.20 9.55
CA THR A 521 -20.40 7.27 9.76
C THR A 521 -21.79 6.72 10.09
N ILE A 522 -22.21 5.65 9.40
CA ILE A 522 -23.49 4.97 9.65
C ILE A 522 -23.47 4.32 11.02
N ILE A 523 -22.46 3.49 11.32
CA ILE A 523 -22.30 2.80 12.62
C ILE A 523 -22.35 3.79 13.78
N LEU A 524 -21.67 4.93 13.62
CA LEU A 524 -21.65 5.97 14.64
C LEU A 524 -23.00 6.69 14.76
N THR A 525 -23.71 6.91 13.65
CA THR A 525 -25.07 7.47 13.68
C THR A 525 -26.02 6.53 14.42
N ASP A 526 -25.97 5.23 14.16
CA ASP A 526 -26.77 4.23 14.89
C ASP A 526 -26.43 4.23 16.38
N SER A 527 -25.14 4.34 16.72
CA SER A 527 -24.67 4.43 18.12
C SER A 527 -25.30 5.63 18.84
N MET A 528 -25.43 6.78 18.16
CA MET A 528 -26.07 7.96 18.75
C MET A 528 -27.53 7.71 19.15
N GLU A 529 -28.25 6.85 18.43
CA GLU A 529 -29.65 6.52 18.69
C GLU A 529 -29.79 5.57 19.88
N LEU A 530 -28.87 4.60 20.04
CA LEU A 530 -28.90 3.61 21.12
C LEU A 530 -28.62 4.20 22.51
N GLU A 531 -27.96 5.36 22.59
CA GLU A 531 -27.41 5.91 23.84
C GLU A 531 -28.29 7.00 24.47
N LEU A 532 -29.55 7.05 24.06
CA LEU A 532 -30.58 7.92 24.60
C LEU A 532 -31.32 7.20 25.74
N PHE A 533 -31.32 7.80 26.94
CA PHE A 533 -32.24 7.39 27.99
C PHE A 533 -33.64 7.90 27.66
N ASP A 534 -34.64 7.01 27.73
CA ASP A 534 -36.01 7.37 27.45
C ASP A 534 -36.60 8.21 28.58
N LYS A 535 -36.83 9.50 28.31
CA LYS A 535 -37.50 10.44 29.21
C LYS A 535 -38.86 9.90 29.68
N ALA A 536 -39.52 9.09 28.87
CA ALA A 536 -40.83 8.56 29.16
C ALA A 536 -40.86 7.69 30.44
N LEU A 537 -39.73 7.07 30.81
CA LEU A 537 -39.59 6.32 32.06
C LEU A 537 -39.68 7.22 33.30
N PHE A 538 -39.02 8.38 33.26
CA PHE A 538 -39.11 9.36 34.34
C PHE A 538 -40.50 10.02 34.39
N ASP A 539 -41.09 10.31 33.24
CA ASP A 539 -42.44 10.88 33.15
C ASP A 539 -43.52 9.90 33.66
N ALA A 540 -43.31 8.58 33.52
CA ALA A 540 -44.18 7.56 34.11
C ALA A 540 -44.20 7.62 35.65
N VAL A 541 -43.05 7.81 36.30
CA VAL A 541 -42.97 7.98 37.76
C VAL A 541 -43.68 9.25 38.22
N LYS A 542 -43.54 10.36 37.47
CA LYS A 542 -44.29 11.59 37.75
C LYS A 542 -45.81 11.41 37.68
N LYS A 543 -46.29 10.59 36.74
CA LYS A 543 -47.71 10.26 36.64
C LYS A 543 -48.16 9.41 37.83
N ILE A 544 -47.36 8.43 38.26
CA ILE A 544 -47.64 7.64 39.48
C ILE A 544 -47.72 8.56 40.71
N GLU A 545 -46.80 9.52 40.85
CA GLU A 545 -46.84 10.53 41.92
C GLU A 545 -48.11 11.38 41.87
N LEU A 546 -48.53 11.79 40.66
CA LEU A 546 -49.78 12.52 40.47
C LEU A 546 -50.99 11.67 40.89
N HIS A 547 -51.08 10.42 40.44
CA HIS A 547 -52.17 9.50 40.83
C HIS A 547 -52.20 9.26 42.34
N THR A 548 -51.04 9.09 42.98
CA THR A 548 -50.92 8.93 44.43
C THR A 548 -51.43 10.15 45.20
N ARG A 549 -51.09 11.37 44.72
CA ARG A 549 -51.60 12.62 45.31
C ARG A 549 -53.10 12.79 45.11
N SER A 550 -53.61 12.49 43.92
CA SER A 550 -55.05 12.56 43.63
C SER A 550 -55.84 11.58 44.49
N ALA A 551 -55.34 10.36 44.67
CA ALA A 551 -55.94 9.37 45.56
C ALA A 551 -56.00 9.85 47.01
N LYS A 552 -54.92 10.45 47.52
CA LYS A 552 -54.88 11.06 48.86
C LYS A 552 -55.98 12.11 49.07
N THR A 553 -56.17 13.00 48.10
CA THR A 553 -57.22 14.03 48.17
C THR A 553 -58.61 13.40 48.26
N GLU A 554 -58.85 12.35 47.49
CA GLU A 554 -60.13 11.64 47.47
C GLU A 554 -60.38 10.81 48.75
N LEU A 555 -59.36 10.11 49.24
CA LEU A 555 -59.44 9.34 50.50
C LEU A 555 -59.77 10.24 51.70
N LYS A 556 -59.20 11.45 51.76
CA LYS A 556 -59.56 12.46 52.76
C LYS A 556 -61.00 12.96 52.64
N ALA A 557 -61.50 13.11 51.42
CA ALA A 557 -62.90 13.48 51.18
C ALA A 557 -63.85 12.36 51.66
N MET A 558 -63.50 11.08 51.41
CA MET A 558 -64.26 9.93 51.89
C MET A 558 -64.24 9.81 53.43
N GLU A 559 -63.11 10.10 54.07
CA GLU A 559 -63.01 10.18 55.54
C GLU A 559 -63.92 11.27 56.09
N THR A 560 -63.88 12.48 55.50
CA THR A 560 -64.75 13.60 55.90
C THR A 560 -66.24 13.27 55.72
N ALA A 561 -66.57 12.43 54.74
CA ALA A 561 -67.93 11.95 54.48
C ALA A 561 -68.34 10.71 55.33
N ASN A 562 -67.51 10.26 56.28
CA ASN A 562 -67.69 9.03 57.07
C ASN A 562 -67.83 7.74 56.22
N GLN A 563 -67.35 7.76 54.97
CA GLN A 563 -67.38 6.60 54.07
C GLN A 563 -66.16 5.68 54.27
N LEU A 564 -65.10 6.18 54.93
CA LEU A 564 -63.87 5.45 55.16
C LEU A 564 -63.27 5.79 56.53
N LYS A 565 -62.99 4.77 57.35
CA LYS A 565 -62.53 4.95 58.74
C LYS A 565 -61.02 5.07 58.90
N TYR A 566 -60.23 4.49 57.99
CA TYR A 566 -58.77 4.40 58.11
C TYR A 566 -58.07 4.71 56.77
N PRO A 567 -58.16 5.94 56.23
CA PRO A 567 -57.57 6.30 54.94
C PRO A 567 -56.04 6.16 54.91
N ALA A 568 -55.37 6.33 56.06
CA ALA A 568 -53.91 6.26 56.17
C ALA A 568 -53.33 4.92 55.67
N GLN A 569 -54.02 3.80 55.87
CA GLN A 569 -53.55 2.48 55.41
C GLN A 569 -53.54 2.35 53.88
N TYR A 570 -54.45 3.06 53.20
CA TYR A 570 -54.52 3.13 51.74
C TYR A 570 -53.50 4.14 51.18
N GLU A 571 -53.29 5.26 51.87
CA GLU A 571 -52.24 6.22 51.53
C GLU A 571 -50.85 5.57 51.61
N GLU A 572 -50.56 4.82 52.68
CA GLU A 572 -49.31 4.08 52.85
C GLU A 572 -49.11 3.01 51.77
N TYR A 573 -50.17 2.30 51.36
CA TYR A 573 -50.10 1.32 50.26
C TYR A 573 -49.70 1.99 48.93
N LEU A 574 -50.37 3.07 48.55
CA LEU A 574 -50.08 3.80 47.31
C LEU A 574 -48.70 4.49 47.37
N ALA A 575 -48.31 5.00 48.53
CA ALA A 575 -46.97 5.54 48.76
C ALA A 575 -45.89 4.45 48.62
N ALA A 576 -46.15 3.22 49.06
CA ALA A 576 -45.24 2.08 48.87
C ALA A 576 -45.08 1.71 47.40
N LEU A 577 -46.17 1.71 46.62
CA LEU A 577 -46.10 1.51 45.16
C LEU A 577 -45.29 2.62 44.49
N LEU A 578 -45.54 3.89 44.84
CA LEU A 578 -44.77 5.02 44.30
C LEU A 578 -43.27 4.92 44.66
N GLU A 579 -42.95 4.60 45.90
CA GLU A 579 -41.58 4.46 46.40
C GLU A 579 -40.82 3.37 45.64
N GLU A 580 -41.46 2.22 45.40
CA GLU A 580 -40.89 1.12 44.63
C GLU A 580 -40.54 1.56 43.21
N GLN A 581 -41.44 2.28 42.54
CA GLN A 581 -41.22 2.75 41.17
C GLN A 581 -40.17 3.87 41.10
N ILE A 582 -40.11 4.76 42.11
CA ILE A 582 -39.01 5.74 42.23
C ILE A 582 -37.66 5.02 42.34
N ARG A 583 -37.54 4.00 43.21
CA ARG A 583 -36.30 3.23 43.34
C ARG A 583 -35.93 2.51 42.05
N ALA A 584 -36.89 1.86 41.40
CA ALA A 584 -36.68 1.13 40.17
C ALA A 584 -36.14 2.04 39.05
N VAL A 585 -36.78 3.17 38.79
CA VAL A 585 -36.35 4.11 37.76
C VAL A 585 -35.06 4.84 38.16
N ASN A 586 -34.85 5.14 39.43
CA ASN A 586 -33.58 5.70 39.91
C ASN A 586 -32.40 4.75 39.63
N GLN A 587 -32.59 3.45 39.86
CA GLN A 587 -31.57 2.45 39.52
C GLN A 587 -31.32 2.38 38.00
N LEU A 588 -32.36 2.50 37.17
CA LEU A 588 -32.21 2.57 35.71
C LEU A 588 -31.42 3.81 35.27
N ILE A 589 -31.67 4.96 35.90
CA ILE A 589 -30.91 6.19 35.64
C ILE A 589 -29.44 6.00 36.04
N LEU A 590 -29.15 5.47 37.23
CA LEU A 590 -27.78 5.17 37.66
C LEU A 590 -27.05 4.24 36.69
N ASN A 591 -27.72 3.18 36.23
CA ASN A 591 -27.17 2.27 35.23
C ASN A 591 -26.90 2.99 33.90
N SER A 592 -27.80 3.90 33.48
CA SER A 592 -27.63 4.73 32.28
C SER A 592 -26.46 5.69 32.40
N ARG A 593 -26.28 6.34 33.55
CA ARG A 593 -25.15 7.24 33.83
C ARG A 593 -23.84 6.49 33.75
N ASN A 594 -23.76 5.32 34.38
CA ASN A 594 -22.57 4.47 34.35
C ASN A 594 -22.23 4.02 32.93
N PHE A 595 -23.25 3.61 32.16
CA PHE A 595 -23.07 3.24 30.76
C PHE A 595 -22.57 4.43 29.92
N ASN A 596 -23.22 5.59 30.00
CA ASN A 596 -22.80 6.79 29.27
C ASN A 596 -21.39 7.24 29.65
N ALA A 597 -21.00 7.13 30.93
CA ALA A 597 -19.64 7.45 31.37
C ALA A 597 -18.59 6.51 30.75
N GLN A 598 -18.89 5.20 30.69
CA GLN A 598 -18.02 4.22 30.03
C GLN A 598 -17.89 4.50 28.54
N ILE A 599 -19.01 4.76 27.86
CA ILE A 599 -19.00 5.10 26.44
C ILE A 599 -18.29 6.42 26.19
N ALA A 600 -18.54 7.48 26.97
CA ALA A 600 -17.86 8.76 26.80
C ALA A 600 -16.33 8.63 26.93
N LYS A 601 -15.85 7.80 27.87
CA LYS A 601 -14.43 7.49 28.01
C LYS A 601 -13.88 6.78 26.77
N ALA A 602 -14.56 5.73 26.29
CA ALA A 602 -14.15 5.01 25.10
C ALA A 602 -14.22 5.89 23.83
N HIS A 603 -15.26 6.72 23.73
CA HIS A 603 -15.43 7.68 22.65
C HIS A 603 -14.30 8.70 22.61
N SER A 604 -13.91 9.29 23.75
CA SER A 604 -12.79 10.23 23.83
C SER A 604 -11.50 9.63 23.24
N GLN A 605 -11.22 8.36 23.55
CA GLN A 605 -10.06 7.65 22.99
C GLN A 605 -10.20 7.44 21.47
N THR A 606 -11.36 6.96 21.01
CA THR A 606 -11.60 6.73 19.57
C THR A 606 -11.63 8.02 18.75
N HIS A 607 -12.15 9.12 19.30
CA HIS A 607 -12.13 10.44 18.66
C HIS A 607 -10.71 10.99 18.54
N GLY A 608 -9.88 10.80 19.58
CA GLY A 608 -8.44 11.09 19.50
C GLY A 608 -7.76 10.27 18.40
N TYR A 609 -8.09 8.98 18.29
CA TYR A 609 -7.56 8.12 17.23
C TYR A 609 -8.02 8.54 15.84
N LEU A 610 -9.30 8.93 15.66
CA LEU A 610 -9.81 9.50 14.42
C LEU A 610 -9.04 10.76 13.99
N LYS A 611 -8.70 11.65 14.92
CA LYS A 611 -7.87 12.84 14.62
C LYS A 611 -6.48 12.46 14.09
N GLU A 612 -5.88 11.39 14.61
CA GLU A 612 -4.60 10.87 14.08
C GLU A 612 -4.75 10.22 12.70
N ILE A 613 -5.94 9.72 12.33
CA ILE A 613 -6.24 9.24 10.97
C ILE A 613 -6.40 10.43 10.02
N ILE A 614 -7.11 11.49 10.42
CA ILE A 614 -7.30 12.71 9.62
C ILE A 614 -5.96 13.38 9.27
N LYS A 615 -5.00 13.42 10.21
CA LYS A 615 -3.64 13.90 9.91
C LYS A 615 -2.95 13.09 8.80
N LYS A 616 -3.22 11.78 8.71
CA LYS A 616 -2.66 10.92 7.64
C LYS A 616 -3.31 11.22 6.30
N LYS A 617 -4.62 11.55 6.27
CA LYS A 617 -5.33 12.01 5.07
C LYS A 617 -4.67 13.26 4.49
N ASP A 618 -4.42 14.29 5.30
CA ASP A 618 -3.81 15.54 4.80
C ASP A 618 -2.41 15.30 4.22
N LYS A 619 -1.64 14.42 4.87
CA LYS A 619 -0.33 14.01 4.36
C LYS A 619 -0.41 13.27 3.03
N GLN A 620 -1.44 12.46 2.78
CA GLN A 620 -1.60 11.77 1.49
C GLN A 620 -1.73 12.72 0.32
N VAL A 621 -2.49 13.81 0.48
CA VAL A 621 -2.65 14.83 -0.57
C VAL A 621 -1.29 15.42 -0.96
N GLN A 622 -0.46 15.74 0.04
CA GLN A 622 0.89 16.24 -0.19
C GLN A 622 1.80 15.21 -0.89
N LEU A 623 1.71 13.94 -0.48
CA LEU A 623 2.47 12.86 -1.11
C LEU A 623 2.07 12.64 -2.57
N LYS A 624 0.77 12.70 -2.89
CA LYS A 624 0.24 12.57 -4.26
C LYS A 624 0.67 13.73 -5.16
N GLN A 625 0.67 14.96 -4.64
CA GLN A 625 1.24 16.12 -5.35
C GLN A 625 2.73 15.92 -5.63
N ALA A 626 3.51 15.50 -4.63
CA ALA A 626 4.94 15.25 -4.83
C ALA A 626 5.23 14.12 -5.83
N LYS A 627 4.38 13.07 -5.86
CA LYS A 627 4.45 12.03 -6.89
C LYS A 627 4.22 12.62 -8.29
N TYR A 628 3.18 13.44 -8.48
CA TYR A 628 2.93 14.12 -9.75
C TYR A 628 4.08 15.04 -10.18
N ASP A 629 4.65 15.81 -9.25
CA ASP A 629 5.75 16.72 -9.54
C ASP A 629 6.99 15.94 -10.01
N PHE A 630 7.33 14.85 -9.31
CA PHE A 630 8.43 13.95 -9.68
C PHE A 630 8.23 13.32 -11.06
N ASN A 631 7.02 12.81 -11.31
CA ASN A 631 6.63 12.19 -12.56
C ASN A 631 6.73 13.16 -13.73
N SER A 632 6.23 14.39 -13.54
CA SER A 632 6.32 15.46 -14.53
C SER A 632 7.78 15.85 -14.83
N GLU A 633 8.62 15.96 -13.80
CA GLU A 633 10.06 16.24 -13.95
C GLU A 633 10.77 15.12 -14.72
N LEU A 634 10.43 13.86 -14.45
CA LEU A 634 10.98 12.72 -15.18
C LEU A 634 10.56 12.73 -16.66
N THR A 635 9.31 13.09 -16.96
CA THR A 635 8.80 13.25 -18.33
C THR A 635 9.56 14.35 -19.09
N GLU A 636 9.82 15.50 -18.46
CA GLU A 636 10.65 16.56 -19.06
C GLU A 636 12.11 16.10 -19.24
N THR A 637 12.68 15.41 -18.26
CA THR A 637 14.04 14.87 -18.33
C THR A 637 14.20 13.86 -19.48
N GLN A 638 13.22 12.99 -19.68
CA GLN A 638 13.20 12.01 -20.78
C GLN A 638 13.11 12.69 -22.15
N LYS A 639 12.32 13.75 -22.26
CA LYS A 639 12.26 14.58 -23.47
C LYS A 639 13.64 15.18 -23.77
N ASP A 640 14.24 15.86 -22.80
CA ASP A 640 15.54 16.51 -22.99
C ASP A 640 16.63 15.50 -23.36
N ARG A 641 16.61 14.31 -22.74
CA ARG A 641 17.53 13.21 -23.09
C ARG A 641 17.37 12.75 -24.54
N SER A 642 16.12 12.65 -24.99
CA SER A 642 15.81 12.22 -26.36
C SER A 642 16.24 13.29 -27.37
N GLU A 643 16.06 14.57 -27.03
CA GLU A 643 16.55 15.70 -27.84
C GLU A 643 18.10 15.72 -27.90
N ASP A 644 18.79 15.51 -26.77
CA ASP A 644 20.25 15.40 -26.71
C ASP A 644 20.78 14.26 -27.59
N LEU A 645 20.16 13.07 -27.53
CA LEU A 645 20.52 11.96 -28.40
C LEU A 645 20.32 12.29 -29.87
N ILE A 646 19.17 12.87 -30.24
CA ILE A 646 18.86 13.28 -31.62
C ILE A 646 19.89 14.29 -32.14
N ASP A 647 20.30 15.25 -31.32
CA ASP A 647 21.29 16.26 -31.68
C ASP A 647 22.68 15.66 -31.87
N ILE A 648 23.09 14.72 -31.01
CA ILE A 648 24.33 13.95 -31.16
C ILE A 648 24.30 13.14 -32.45
N MET A 649 23.23 12.36 -32.69
CA MET A 649 23.08 11.55 -33.91
C MET A 649 23.11 12.43 -35.16
N THR A 650 22.39 13.56 -35.14
CA THR A 650 22.35 14.52 -36.27
C THR A 650 23.73 15.09 -36.57
N THR A 651 24.49 15.46 -35.53
CA THR A 651 25.82 16.03 -35.67
C THR A 651 26.79 15.01 -36.26
N LYS A 652 26.81 13.79 -35.69
CA LYS A 652 27.67 12.70 -36.18
C LYS A 652 27.32 12.25 -37.59
N SER A 653 26.05 12.13 -37.92
CA SER A 653 25.63 11.79 -39.28
C SER A 653 26.09 12.83 -40.31
N LYS A 654 26.09 14.12 -39.98
CA LYS A 654 26.65 15.17 -40.86
C LYS A 654 28.16 15.04 -41.02
N GLU A 655 28.89 14.76 -39.93
CA GLU A 655 30.34 14.51 -39.96
C GLU A 655 30.67 13.31 -40.86
N TRP A 656 29.99 12.18 -40.66
CA TRP A 656 30.17 10.98 -41.48
C TRP A 656 29.79 11.20 -42.94
N LYS A 657 28.70 11.93 -43.22
CA LYS A 657 28.30 12.27 -44.60
C LYS A 657 29.40 13.02 -45.32
N ASN A 658 30.09 13.94 -44.65
CA ASN A 658 31.20 14.69 -45.25
C ASN A 658 32.47 13.85 -45.39
N LYS A 659 32.78 13.03 -44.38
CA LYS A 659 34.00 12.21 -44.33
C LYS A 659 34.00 11.04 -45.32
N TYR A 660 32.85 10.41 -45.52
CA TYR A 660 32.71 9.19 -46.33
C TYR A 660 31.94 9.43 -47.63
N LYS A 661 31.92 10.67 -48.14
CA LYS A 661 31.36 10.96 -49.48
C LYS A 661 32.04 10.04 -50.49
N VAL A 662 31.24 9.28 -51.24
CA VAL A 662 31.70 8.58 -52.43
C VAL A 662 32.14 9.68 -53.42
N LYS A 663 33.44 9.77 -53.71
CA LYS A 663 33.91 10.60 -54.84
C LYS A 663 33.40 9.90 -56.09
N GLY A 664 32.54 10.61 -56.83
CA GLY A 664 31.94 10.12 -58.08
C GLY A 664 32.96 9.85 -59.17
#